data_AF-A0A482XK88-F1
#
_entry.id   AF-A0A482XK88-F1
#
_cell.length_a   1.000
_cell.length_b   1.000
_cell.length_c   1.000
_cell.angle_alpha   90.00
_cell.angle_beta   90.00
_cell.angle_gamma   90.00
#
_symmetry.space_group_name_H-M   'P 1'
#
loop_
_entity.id
_entity.type
_entity.pdbx_description
1 polymer ?
#
loop_
_entity_poly.entity_id
_entity_poly.type
_entity_poly.pdbx_seq_one_letter_code
_entity_poly.pdbx_strand_id
1 'polypeptide(L)'
;MRNSGTGSLLLGVPLLIAVFPLFASSRDGLKAAIPEALLPCYKQPLLKTKDLLLPMSMPVLINLIRKVENYQGLNMDMRSLSTTLLQRFRLDGIEFNPDVQSTEFIIPYSPSGTQFYKYKILMDKLIPSPTYRFPNESLNMVEQCTLHHMLSSSLNKWARGDESTTCSRLTEKMSYNIRLPRSAVDPQGYKDEQSDVETFHPTAIRGNAGIPQSAAYRSQQFGLNSMFQESMCPVENGVVSTRYGSVKAGVVIEGIAAGLQPQTVSKSNLIDKRSMSQTSASYPTDSVGLGVTNTWASTLSGEIAEVVILEGPTDLNNMRVGVTGGWNSTIVPKYYFLNDGKDGAVTETDIRGGVDGFILGNNIRSLNDFTGSSLKLSQLLEMYYSEQGVFDTSFKGCKRKQRFGEVVPMNKLQQESQSFAEVLLAEYPTAVHIELPALMQFTQIAVNKFYSAVDGLRDAQCGRTEQIGPLSLPAVDLIVVIDCGWEFRLISDVLSYLAEQVDVSAYGSKITLVNGKDGAVMVNTTENIADFYQNFNSSMYNMCYSRGFDMARTLRELKLRIEIEMNLQRRSIVGRYQQGYEDYQESRNYRNNDYYSQRQSTYRSQETSGSELAKVVLFIPQPTAGSGDGEGYYVRSEIDYYRRALPDVTLLFFAPNSKQRFSDYAVNVNKDVFVLTPSDVANSVNPLVDRITEVHKPIINPTCGSSWVGVSYNSRQTTAYLQSSGIHYYRVHANYFYKSSNARIRIQSQGVPLSVCYSRSNPWPNANRTRGSGDSSCRQVTSESYELRIPDEVCSDVYAYQCLPYYISVAAPSSKMGSSNFACRENECRYPDMVKYTISHDGLTCYSCVIKAFASPLLIVAAIILLRIQY
;
A
#
# COMPACT_ATOMS: atom_id res chain seq x y z
N MET A 1 97.20 7.81 17.68
CA MET A 1 96.56 8.80 18.56
C MET A 1 95.29 9.31 17.86
N ARG A 2 94.14 8.99 18.48
CA ARG A 2 92.74 9.44 18.27
C ARG A 2 92.17 9.58 16.84
N ASN A 3 91.60 8.45 16.39
CA ASN A 3 90.33 8.21 15.64
C ASN A 3 89.59 9.44 15.08
N SER A 4 89.39 9.60 13.76
CA SER A 4 88.64 8.78 12.76
C SER A 4 87.12 8.85 12.90
N GLY A 5 86.43 9.38 11.87
CA GLY A 5 84.97 9.33 11.77
C GLY A 5 84.37 10.20 10.65
N THR A 6 84.83 9.99 9.41
CA THR A 6 84.23 10.45 8.16
C THR A 6 82.85 9.83 7.89
N GLY A 7 81.92 10.53 7.22
CA GLY A 7 80.75 9.85 6.64
C GLY A 7 79.62 10.72 6.12
N SER A 8 79.81 11.26 4.92
CA SER A 8 78.87 11.53 3.82
C SER A 8 77.34 11.58 4.07
N LEU A 9 76.78 12.70 3.63
CA LEU A 9 75.36 12.95 3.34
C LEU A 9 74.75 11.90 2.39
N LEU A 10 73.67 11.26 2.82
CA LEU A 10 72.71 10.56 1.96
C LEU A 10 71.38 11.31 2.01
N LEU A 11 70.90 11.68 0.83
CA LEU A 11 69.59 12.26 0.55
C LEU A 11 68.48 11.29 0.99
N GLY A 12 67.82 11.61 2.11
CA GLY A 12 66.60 10.97 2.57
C GLY A 12 65.38 11.69 2.00
N VAL A 13 64.67 11.01 1.08
CA VAL A 13 63.32 11.36 0.63
C VAL A 13 62.37 11.34 1.83
N PRO A 14 61.63 12.42 2.16
CA PRO A 14 60.65 12.35 3.23
C PRO A 14 59.41 11.60 2.72
N LEU A 15 59.14 10.48 3.38
CA LEU A 15 57.91 9.72 3.31
C LEU A 15 56.74 10.65 3.67
N LEU A 16 55.96 11.07 2.66
CA LEU A 16 54.67 11.74 2.85
C LEU A 16 53.71 10.73 3.51
N ILE A 17 53.65 10.76 4.84
CA ILE A 17 52.54 10.19 5.59
C ILE A 17 51.31 11.01 5.17
N ALA A 18 50.48 10.43 4.30
CA ALA A 18 49.16 10.93 4.01
C ALA A 18 48.35 10.91 5.31
N VAL A 19 48.33 12.04 6.01
CA VAL A 19 47.34 12.34 7.03
C VAL A 19 46.01 12.37 6.29
N PHE A 20 45.30 11.23 6.30
CA PHE A 20 43.87 11.24 6.02
C PHE A 20 43.25 12.28 6.94
N PRO A 21 42.54 13.30 6.41
CA PRO A 21 41.78 14.17 7.28
C PRO A 21 40.70 13.29 7.91
N LEU A 22 40.90 12.97 9.19
CA LEU A 22 39.81 12.67 10.08
C LEU A 22 38.91 13.91 10.03
N PHE A 23 37.90 13.88 9.18
CA PHE A 23 36.77 14.79 9.27
C PHE A 23 36.09 14.49 10.60
N ALA A 24 36.58 15.15 11.66
CA ALA A 24 35.78 15.40 12.84
C ALA A 24 34.56 16.18 12.34
N SER A 25 33.41 15.51 12.24
CA SER A 25 32.14 16.18 12.01
C SER A 25 31.86 17.01 13.26
N SER A 26 32.29 18.26 13.25
CA SER A 26 31.78 19.24 14.21
C SER A 26 30.28 19.33 13.95
N ARG A 27 29.47 18.97 14.96
CA ARG A 27 28.03 19.19 14.93
C ARG A 27 27.78 20.70 14.91
N ASP A 28 27.77 21.29 13.72
CA ASP A 28 27.00 22.50 13.49
C ASP A 28 25.54 22.13 13.79
N GLY A 29 24.96 22.72 14.85
CA GLY A 29 23.56 22.46 15.21
C GLY A 29 22.61 22.74 14.05
N LEU A 30 21.45 22.07 14.04
CA LEU A 30 20.48 22.16 12.96
C LEU A 30 20.10 23.63 12.71
N LYS A 31 20.35 24.08 11.48
CA LYS A 31 20.06 25.46 11.06
C LYS A 31 18.60 25.57 10.66
N ALA A 32 17.97 26.70 10.96
CA ALA A 32 16.61 27.03 10.53
C ALA A 32 16.58 27.38 9.02
N ALA A 33 16.91 26.40 8.18
CA ALA A 33 16.93 26.52 6.74
C ALA A 33 16.49 25.20 6.10
N ILE A 34 15.85 25.28 4.93
CA ILE A 34 15.46 24.08 4.17
C ILE A 34 16.73 23.43 3.58
N PRO A 35 17.01 22.16 3.88
CA PRO A 35 18.15 21.43 3.31
C PRO A 35 18.10 21.42 1.79
N GLU A 36 19.28 21.46 1.15
CA GLU A 36 19.42 21.47 -0.31
C GLU A 36 18.61 20.35 -0.98
N ALA A 37 18.60 19.19 -0.33
CA ALA A 37 17.98 17.98 -0.81
C ALA A 37 16.44 17.98 -0.72
N LEU A 38 15.83 19.01 -0.12
CA LEU A 38 14.37 19.25 -0.07
C LEU A 38 13.95 20.50 -0.86
N LEU A 39 14.88 21.35 -1.29
CA LEU A 39 14.58 22.55 -2.08
C LEU A 39 13.72 22.29 -3.34
N PRO A 40 13.92 21.19 -4.10
CA PRO A 40 13.09 20.92 -5.28
C PRO A 40 11.59 20.84 -4.96
N CYS A 41 11.21 20.32 -3.80
CA CYS A 41 9.80 20.19 -3.37
C CYS A 41 9.10 21.54 -3.18
N TYR A 42 9.86 22.61 -2.97
CA TYR A 42 9.33 23.97 -2.75
C TYR A 42 9.57 24.91 -3.92
N LYS A 43 10.56 24.63 -4.78
CA LYS A 43 10.85 25.42 -6.00
C LYS A 43 10.00 25.02 -7.20
N GLN A 44 9.78 23.73 -7.42
CA GLN A 44 9.14 23.25 -8.66
C GLN A 44 7.61 23.22 -8.51
N PRO A 45 6.84 23.87 -9.41
CA PRO A 45 5.38 23.89 -9.31
C PRO A 45 4.73 22.50 -9.28
N LEU A 46 5.29 21.55 -10.04
CA LEU A 46 4.79 20.17 -10.13
C LEU A 46 4.97 19.37 -8.82
N LEU A 47 6.04 19.64 -8.07
CA LEU A 47 6.35 18.94 -6.81
C LEU A 47 5.73 19.63 -5.60
N LYS A 48 5.48 20.95 -5.71
CA LYS A 48 4.81 21.76 -4.70
C LYS A 48 3.31 21.46 -4.62
N THR A 49 2.69 21.12 -5.75
CA THR A 49 1.25 20.89 -5.84
C THR A 49 0.91 19.47 -5.38
N LYS A 50 0.26 19.32 -4.22
CA LYS A 50 -0.01 17.99 -3.65
C LYS A 50 -0.95 17.12 -4.52
N ASP A 51 -1.80 17.72 -5.34
CA ASP A 51 -2.64 16.95 -6.28
C ASP A 51 -1.82 16.11 -7.26
N LEU A 52 -0.57 16.51 -7.54
CA LEU A 52 0.36 15.82 -8.44
C LEU A 52 1.32 14.86 -7.70
N LEU A 53 1.33 14.87 -6.36
CA LEU A 53 2.09 13.92 -5.55
C LEU A 53 1.34 12.59 -5.42
N LEU A 54 1.91 11.60 -4.72
CA LEU A 54 1.21 10.33 -4.46
C LEU A 54 0.19 10.49 -3.32
N PRO A 55 -0.78 9.57 -3.18
CA PRO A 55 -1.71 9.59 -2.06
C PRO A 55 -0.99 9.40 -0.72
N MET A 56 -1.40 10.17 0.28
CA MET A 56 -0.90 10.14 1.65
C MET A 56 -1.50 8.97 2.44
N SER A 57 -1.32 7.75 1.95
CA SER A 57 -1.86 6.52 2.57
C SER A 57 -0.76 5.57 3.04
N MET A 58 -1.07 4.77 4.06
CA MET A 58 -0.12 3.83 4.66
C MET A 58 0.43 2.80 3.64
N PRO A 59 -0.37 2.25 2.71
CA PRO A 59 0.17 1.37 1.66
C PRO A 59 1.22 2.04 0.77
N VAL A 60 1.02 3.31 0.42
CA VAL A 60 2.01 4.08 -0.38
C VAL A 60 3.27 4.32 0.44
N LEU A 61 3.16 4.74 1.71
CA LEU A 61 4.32 4.92 2.59
C LEU A 61 5.15 3.63 2.72
N ILE A 62 4.49 2.51 3.01
CA ILE A 62 5.12 1.19 3.11
C ILE A 62 5.84 0.83 1.80
N ASN A 63 5.20 1.09 0.66
CA ASN A 63 5.77 0.83 -0.65
C ASN A 63 7.05 1.65 -0.92
N LEU A 64 7.04 2.96 -0.60
CA LEU A 64 8.22 3.81 -0.73
C LEU A 64 9.37 3.33 0.16
N ILE A 65 9.07 2.94 1.41
CA ILE A 65 10.08 2.37 2.32
C ILE A 65 10.64 1.06 1.76
N ARG A 66 9.79 0.18 1.18
CA ARG A 66 10.23 -1.07 0.53
C ARG A 66 11.15 -0.85 -0.64
N LYS A 67 10.87 0.15 -1.49
CA LYS A 67 11.75 0.50 -2.61
C LYS A 67 13.16 0.84 -2.11
N VAL A 68 13.25 1.57 -1.00
CA VAL A 68 14.54 1.87 -0.35
C VAL A 68 15.17 0.60 0.24
N GLU A 69 14.43 -0.20 1.02
CA GLU A 69 14.92 -1.42 1.67
C GLU A 69 15.46 -2.47 0.69
N ASN A 70 14.85 -2.56 -0.50
CA ASN A 70 15.22 -3.54 -1.52
C ASN A 70 16.19 -2.99 -2.58
N TYR A 71 16.71 -1.76 -2.40
CA TYR A 71 17.65 -1.16 -3.33
C TYR A 71 18.98 -1.95 -3.37
N GLN A 72 19.50 -2.23 -4.57
CA GLN A 72 20.70 -3.06 -4.70
C GLN A 72 21.92 -2.44 -4.02
N GLY A 73 22.63 -3.25 -3.24
CA GLY A 73 23.80 -2.81 -2.48
C GLY A 73 23.51 -2.07 -1.18
N LEU A 74 22.23 -1.86 -0.84
CA LEU A 74 21.84 -1.32 0.47
C LEU A 74 21.67 -2.46 1.48
N ASN A 75 22.42 -2.40 2.58
CA ASN A 75 22.24 -3.30 3.72
C ASN A 75 22.10 -2.49 5.01
N MET A 76 20.89 -2.01 5.26
CA MET A 76 20.56 -1.20 6.44
C MET A 76 19.57 -1.94 7.32
N ASP A 77 19.89 -2.04 8.61
CA ASP A 77 18.94 -2.51 9.62
C ASP A 77 17.81 -1.48 9.84
N MET A 78 16.70 -1.91 10.45
CA MET A 78 15.54 -1.03 10.72
C MET A 78 15.93 0.28 11.44
N ARG A 79 16.91 0.20 12.34
CA ARG A 79 17.46 1.32 13.11
C ARG A 79 18.19 2.33 12.23
N SER A 80 19.11 1.87 11.38
CA SER A 80 19.82 2.74 10.47
C SER A 80 18.88 3.35 9.44
N LEU A 81 17.90 2.58 8.95
CA LEU A 81 16.93 3.07 7.97
C LEU A 81 16.00 4.13 8.57
N SER A 82 15.39 3.87 9.73
CA SER A 82 14.49 4.82 10.38
C SER A 82 15.16 6.16 10.67
N THR A 83 16.37 6.15 11.25
CA THR A 83 17.14 7.38 11.51
C THR A 83 17.54 8.11 10.21
N THR A 84 17.94 7.37 9.17
CA THR A 84 18.31 7.96 7.88
C THR A 84 17.11 8.60 7.18
N LEU A 85 15.93 7.95 7.21
CA LEU A 85 14.70 8.51 6.64
C LEU A 85 14.28 9.79 7.35
N LEU A 86 14.30 9.80 8.69
CA LEU A 86 13.95 10.98 9.49
C LEU A 86 14.88 12.15 9.18
N GLN A 87 16.20 11.94 9.20
CA GLN A 87 17.15 13.03 8.95
C GLN A 87 17.16 13.52 7.49
N ARG A 88 16.80 12.65 6.53
CA ARG A 88 16.81 13.00 5.10
C ARG A 88 15.53 13.71 4.65
N PHE A 89 14.38 13.30 5.18
CA PHE A 89 13.06 13.69 4.66
C PHE A 89 12.15 14.37 5.67
N ARG A 90 12.41 14.30 6.97
CA ARG A 90 11.58 15.00 7.96
C ARG A 90 12.20 16.37 8.26
N LEU A 91 11.39 17.42 8.15
CA LEU A 91 11.70 18.76 8.65
C LEU A 91 10.39 19.41 9.09
N ASP A 92 10.16 19.42 10.40
CA ASP A 92 8.90 19.92 10.95
C ASP A 92 8.88 21.46 11.02
N GLY A 93 7.69 22.04 11.06
CA GLY A 93 7.49 23.49 11.23
C GLY A 93 7.75 24.33 9.98
N ILE A 94 7.71 23.74 8.77
CA ILE A 94 7.81 24.51 7.52
C ILE A 94 6.52 25.32 7.31
N GLU A 95 6.65 26.64 7.25
CA GLU A 95 5.54 27.56 7.00
C GLU A 95 5.78 28.38 5.74
N PHE A 96 4.69 28.75 5.07
CA PHE A 96 4.69 29.69 3.96
C PHE A 96 4.65 31.12 4.49
N ASN A 97 5.51 32.00 3.97
CA ASN A 97 5.47 33.41 4.26
C ASN A 97 4.76 34.16 3.11
N PRO A 98 3.55 34.70 3.32
CA PRO A 98 2.79 35.38 2.29
C PRO A 98 3.38 36.72 1.83
N ASP A 99 4.14 37.39 2.70
CA ASP A 99 4.72 38.71 2.42
C ASP A 99 5.92 38.62 1.47
N VAL A 100 6.39 37.41 1.18
CA VAL A 100 7.55 37.15 0.34
C VAL A 100 7.10 36.67 -1.04
N GLN A 101 7.42 37.44 -2.07
CA GLN A 101 7.18 37.01 -3.44
C GLN A 101 8.18 35.92 -3.85
N SER A 102 7.66 34.83 -4.40
CA SER A 102 8.48 33.74 -4.94
C SER A 102 9.22 34.20 -6.20
N THR A 103 10.54 34.03 -6.23
CA THR A 103 11.38 34.27 -7.41
C THR A 103 12.29 33.06 -7.65
N GLU A 104 13.13 33.08 -8.69
CA GLU A 104 14.11 32.02 -8.96
C GLU A 104 15.09 31.80 -7.78
N PHE A 105 15.40 32.88 -7.06
CA PHE A 105 16.38 32.89 -5.96
C PHE A 105 15.74 32.97 -4.58
N ILE A 106 14.42 33.20 -4.49
CA ILE A 106 13.70 33.37 -3.23
C ILE A 106 12.56 32.35 -3.13
N ILE A 107 12.65 31.50 -2.12
CA ILE A 107 11.59 30.55 -1.76
C ILE A 107 10.84 31.12 -0.54
N PRO A 108 9.52 31.31 -0.59
CA PRO A 108 8.72 31.84 0.50
C PRO A 108 8.36 30.76 1.54
N TYR A 109 9.32 29.88 1.88
CA TYR A 109 9.14 28.81 2.86
C TYR A 109 10.33 28.74 3.80
N SER A 110 10.06 28.60 5.09
CA SER A 110 11.09 28.46 6.12
C SER A 110 10.59 27.61 7.29
N PRO A 111 11.47 26.91 8.02
CA PRO A 111 11.12 26.21 9.24
C PRO A 111 10.93 27.20 10.41
N SER A 112 9.88 28.02 10.34
CA SER A 112 9.53 29.06 11.33
C SER A 112 8.40 28.66 12.27
N GLY A 113 7.68 27.57 11.95
CA GLY A 113 6.56 27.09 12.74
C GLY A 113 6.99 26.50 14.08
N THR A 114 6.03 26.43 15.01
CA THR A 114 6.29 26.01 16.39
C THR A 114 6.81 24.58 16.50
N GLN A 115 6.43 23.71 15.57
CA GLN A 115 6.85 22.31 15.54
C GLN A 115 8.36 22.14 15.28
N PHE A 116 9.02 23.17 14.71
CA PHE A 116 10.47 23.12 14.43
C PHE A 116 11.31 23.03 15.70
N TYR A 117 10.91 23.69 16.79
CA TYR A 117 11.69 23.72 18.03
C TYR A 117 11.76 22.35 18.71
N LYS A 118 10.62 21.64 18.77
CA LYS A 118 10.55 20.25 19.22
C LYS A 118 11.42 19.36 18.33
N TYR A 119 11.23 19.45 17.01
CA TYR A 119 12.00 18.69 16.02
C TYR A 119 13.51 18.90 16.13
N LYS A 120 13.97 20.15 16.33
CA LYS A 120 15.38 20.48 16.50
C LYS A 120 15.99 19.75 17.69
N ILE A 121 15.34 19.80 18.86
CA ILE A 121 15.81 19.09 20.06
C ILE A 121 15.88 17.58 19.79
N LEU A 122 14.85 17.03 19.15
CA LEU A 122 14.77 15.62 18.88
C LEU A 122 15.88 15.17 17.93
N MET A 123 16.03 15.79 16.76
CA MET A 123 16.99 15.37 15.74
C MET A 123 18.45 15.69 16.07
N ASP A 124 18.73 16.76 16.82
CA ASP A 124 20.12 17.10 17.20
C ASP A 124 20.59 16.38 18.46
N LYS A 125 19.69 16.16 19.43
CA LYS A 125 20.08 15.79 20.80
C LYS A 125 19.54 14.42 21.25
N LEU A 126 18.38 13.97 20.76
CA LEU A 126 17.69 12.76 21.28
C LEU A 126 17.55 11.60 20.28
N ILE A 127 17.69 11.85 18.98
CA ILE A 127 17.72 10.81 17.95
C ILE A 127 19.15 10.67 17.44
N PRO A 128 19.72 9.45 17.45
CA PRO A 128 21.08 9.22 16.98
C PRO A 128 21.27 9.61 15.51
N SER A 129 22.45 10.14 15.20
CA SER A 129 22.85 10.47 13.84
C SER A 129 22.93 9.20 12.97
N PRO A 130 22.55 9.28 11.69
CA PRO A 130 22.48 8.13 10.81
C PRO A 130 23.89 7.70 10.50
N THR A 131 24.09 6.40 10.50
CA THR A 131 25.36 5.76 10.17
C THR A 131 25.62 5.72 8.67
N TYR A 132 24.56 5.84 7.85
CA TYR A 132 24.62 5.73 6.40
C TYR A 132 24.05 6.98 5.73
N ARG A 133 24.50 7.22 4.48
CA ARG A 133 23.89 8.22 3.60
C ARG A 133 22.74 7.60 2.83
N PHE A 134 21.69 8.38 2.61
CA PHE A 134 20.52 7.94 1.86
C PHE A 134 20.87 7.71 0.36
N PRO A 135 20.47 6.57 -0.25
CA PRO A 135 20.68 6.32 -1.67
C PRO A 135 19.67 7.14 -2.50
N ASN A 136 20.06 8.32 -2.98
CA ASN A 136 19.16 9.23 -3.71
C ASN A 136 18.59 8.63 -5.01
N GLU A 137 19.23 7.63 -5.60
CA GLU A 137 18.76 6.92 -6.80
C GLU A 137 17.63 5.91 -6.53
N SER A 138 17.38 5.59 -5.26
CA SER A 138 16.34 4.62 -4.87
C SER A 138 14.91 5.13 -5.06
N LEU A 139 14.71 6.45 -5.08
CA LEU A 139 13.40 7.10 -5.19
C LEU A 139 13.48 8.25 -6.19
N ASN A 140 12.45 8.42 -7.01
CA ASN A 140 12.35 9.58 -7.89
C ASN A 140 11.91 10.85 -7.12
N MET A 141 11.94 12.01 -7.77
CA MET A 141 11.67 13.28 -7.09
C MET A 141 10.22 13.41 -6.56
N VAL A 142 9.24 12.85 -7.27
CA VAL A 142 7.84 12.83 -6.81
C VAL A 142 7.71 11.98 -5.55
N GLU A 143 8.37 10.82 -5.51
CA GLU A 143 8.42 9.92 -4.36
C GLU A 143 9.14 10.55 -3.17
N GLN A 144 10.28 11.21 -3.40
CA GLN A 144 11.03 11.93 -2.37
C GLN A 144 10.20 13.05 -1.73
N CYS A 145 9.53 13.89 -2.55
CA CYS A 145 8.69 14.97 -2.03
C CYS A 145 7.42 14.43 -1.36
N THR A 146 6.82 13.36 -1.89
CA THR A 146 5.70 12.68 -1.23
C THR A 146 6.12 12.20 0.16
N LEU A 147 7.25 11.50 0.25
CA LEU A 147 7.78 11.00 1.53
C LEU A 147 8.06 12.14 2.51
N HIS A 148 8.63 13.26 2.04
CA HIS A 148 8.82 14.46 2.84
C HIS A 148 7.49 14.99 3.42
N HIS A 149 6.44 15.08 2.61
CA HIS A 149 5.11 15.54 3.05
C HIS A 149 4.36 14.54 3.94
N MET A 150 4.67 13.24 3.85
CA MET A 150 4.16 12.19 4.76
C MET A 150 4.85 12.22 6.13
N LEU A 151 6.13 12.62 6.20
CA LEU A 151 6.92 12.55 7.43
C LEU A 151 7.00 13.88 8.19
N SER A 152 6.94 15.02 7.49
CA SER A 152 7.16 16.34 8.08
C SER A 152 5.88 16.96 8.63
N SER A 153 5.83 17.19 9.94
CA SER A 153 4.70 17.83 10.61
C SER A 153 4.77 19.35 10.45
N SER A 154 3.75 19.95 9.85
CA SER A 154 3.61 21.41 9.72
C SER A 154 2.15 21.77 9.51
N LEU A 155 1.81 23.02 9.84
CA LEU A 155 0.47 23.57 9.69
C LEU A 155 0.47 24.68 8.64
N ASN A 156 -0.33 24.52 7.58
CA ASN A 156 -0.56 25.59 6.61
C ASN A 156 -1.87 26.32 6.95
N LYS A 157 -1.71 27.51 7.51
CA LYS A 157 -2.80 28.36 8.05
C LYS A 157 -3.46 29.25 7.01
N TRP A 158 -2.89 29.36 5.80
CA TRP A 158 -3.33 30.34 4.81
C TRP A 158 -4.49 29.84 3.94
N ALA A 159 -5.43 30.75 3.63
CA ALA A 159 -6.56 30.44 2.76
C ALA A 159 -6.10 30.10 1.33
N ARG A 160 -6.79 29.12 0.72
CA ARG A 160 -6.45 28.59 -0.62
C ARG A 160 -7.28 29.14 -1.76
N GLY A 161 -8.32 29.92 -1.45
CA GLY A 161 -9.28 30.44 -2.43
C GLY A 161 -10.43 29.48 -2.77
N ASP A 162 -10.43 28.24 -2.26
CA ASP A 162 -11.49 27.23 -2.42
C ASP A 162 -12.27 26.95 -1.11
N GLU A 163 -12.10 27.82 -0.11
CA GLU A 163 -12.62 27.67 1.26
C GLU A 163 -14.14 27.48 1.30
N SER A 164 -14.89 28.17 0.42
CA SER A 164 -16.36 28.13 0.38
C SER A 164 -16.92 26.76 0.00
N THR A 165 -16.19 25.96 -0.78
CA THR A 165 -16.59 24.61 -1.19
C THR A 165 -15.93 23.52 -0.36
N THR A 166 -14.66 23.73 0.03
CA THR A 166 -13.86 22.68 0.66
C THR A 166 -14.16 22.60 2.16
N CYS A 167 -14.20 23.74 2.86
CA CYS A 167 -14.43 23.73 4.30
C CYS A 167 -15.89 23.42 4.66
N SER A 168 -16.86 23.86 3.85
CA SER A 168 -18.29 23.55 4.04
C SER A 168 -18.62 22.07 3.87
N ARG A 169 -17.90 21.35 2.99
CA ARG A 169 -18.07 19.91 2.77
C ARG A 169 -17.45 19.04 3.86
N LEU A 170 -16.49 19.54 4.64
CA LEU A 170 -15.88 18.78 5.72
C LEU A 170 -16.88 18.47 6.84
N THR A 171 -17.72 19.45 7.19
CA THR A 171 -18.82 19.28 8.15
C THR A 171 -19.82 18.19 7.71
N GLU A 172 -20.04 18.03 6.40
CA GLU A 172 -20.98 17.05 5.82
C GLU A 172 -20.35 15.64 5.63
N LYS A 173 -19.09 15.56 5.21
CA LYS A 173 -18.37 14.27 5.06
C LYS A 173 -18.05 13.62 6.41
N MET A 174 -17.89 14.41 7.47
CA MET A 174 -17.73 13.88 8.83
C MET A 174 -18.99 13.19 9.36
N SER A 175 -20.19 13.59 8.91
CA SER A 175 -21.44 12.89 9.24
C SER A 175 -21.57 11.55 8.51
N TYR A 176 -20.91 11.42 7.36
CA TYR A 176 -20.89 10.19 6.55
C TYR A 176 -19.81 9.18 7.00
N ASN A 177 -18.66 9.65 7.50
CA ASN A 177 -17.66 8.80 8.17
C ASN A 177 -18.20 8.09 9.44
N ILE A 178 -19.39 8.47 9.91
CA ILE A 178 -20.12 7.79 11.01
C ILE A 178 -20.80 6.50 10.52
N ARG A 179 -20.95 6.29 9.20
CA ARG A 179 -21.61 5.12 8.61
C ARG A 179 -20.70 4.45 7.59
N LEU A 180 -19.67 3.74 8.06
CA LEU A 180 -19.13 2.64 7.25
C LEU A 180 -20.23 1.57 7.10
N PRO A 181 -20.42 1.00 5.89
CA PRO A 181 -21.47 0.01 5.65
C PRO A 181 -21.21 -1.22 6.53
N ARG A 182 -22.17 -1.53 7.40
CA ARG A 182 -22.19 -2.80 8.12
C ARG A 182 -22.24 -3.90 7.05
N SER A 183 -21.29 -4.84 7.08
CA SER A 183 -21.49 -6.12 6.40
C SER A 183 -22.78 -6.75 6.91
N ALA A 184 -23.84 -6.68 6.10
CA ALA A 184 -25.10 -7.32 6.38
C ALA A 184 -24.92 -8.83 6.15
N VAL A 185 -24.54 -9.54 7.20
CA VAL A 185 -24.79 -10.98 7.33
C VAL A 185 -25.46 -11.17 8.68
N ASP A 186 -26.78 -11.05 8.70
CA ASP A 186 -27.60 -11.55 9.79
C ASP A 186 -27.89 -13.04 9.53
N PRO A 187 -27.52 -13.97 10.44
CA PRO A 187 -27.81 -15.40 10.28
C PRO A 187 -29.26 -15.78 10.63
N GLN A 188 -30.12 -14.85 11.03
CA GLN A 188 -31.51 -15.18 11.36
C GLN A 188 -32.45 -14.55 10.34
N GLY A 189 -33.05 -15.39 9.50
CA GLY A 189 -33.98 -15.00 8.44
C GLY A 189 -35.27 -14.38 8.96
N TYR A 190 -35.21 -13.13 9.39
CA TYR A 190 -36.37 -12.26 9.52
C TYR A 190 -36.22 -11.09 8.53
N LYS A 191 -37.06 -11.10 7.49
CA LYS A 191 -37.18 -9.99 6.56
C LYS A 191 -37.96 -8.88 7.27
N ASP A 192 -37.27 -7.79 7.61
CA ASP A 192 -37.96 -6.54 7.92
C ASP A 192 -38.08 -5.76 6.60
N GLU A 193 -39.22 -5.94 5.92
CA GLU A 193 -39.60 -5.16 4.73
C GLU A 193 -40.07 -3.76 5.16
N GLN A 194 -39.17 -2.91 5.67
CA GLN A 194 -39.33 -1.45 5.72
C GLN A 194 -38.05 -0.80 6.27
N SER A 195 -37.13 -0.46 5.37
CA SER A 195 -36.02 0.46 5.68
C SER A 195 -35.74 1.32 4.44
N ASP A 196 -36.36 2.50 4.47
CA ASP A 196 -35.80 3.79 4.06
C ASP A 196 -35.32 3.93 2.61
N VAL A 197 -36.29 3.97 1.69
CA VAL A 197 -36.15 4.73 0.44
C VAL A 197 -36.36 6.20 0.81
N GLU A 198 -35.28 6.99 0.88
CA GLU A 198 -35.37 8.46 0.89
C GLU A 198 -35.99 8.93 -0.43
N THR A 199 -37.32 9.01 -0.43
CA THR A 199 -38.10 9.54 -1.54
C THR A 199 -37.96 11.05 -1.48
N PHE A 200 -37.28 11.64 -2.47
CA PHE A 200 -37.24 13.10 -2.65
C PHE A 200 -38.67 13.64 -2.74
N HIS A 201 -39.18 14.24 -1.67
CA HIS A 201 -40.50 14.86 -1.64
C HIS A 201 -40.39 16.33 -2.10
N PRO A 202 -41.08 16.77 -3.17
CA PRO A 202 -40.95 18.12 -3.75
C PRO A 202 -41.52 19.26 -2.88
N THR A 203 -41.96 19.00 -1.65
CA THR A 203 -42.63 19.96 -0.77
C THR A 203 -41.71 20.62 0.26
N ALA A 204 -40.40 20.36 0.25
CA ALA A 204 -39.45 21.07 1.10
C ALA A 204 -39.16 22.53 0.66
N ILE A 205 -39.77 23.00 -0.43
CA ILE A 205 -39.77 24.41 -0.83
C ILE A 205 -41.10 25.05 -0.42
N ARG A 206 -41.23 25.42 0.86
CA ARG A 206 -42.02 26.55 1.41
C ARG A 206 -42.31 26.32 2.90
N GLY A 207 -41.79 27.19 3.76
CA GLY A 207 -42.30 27.29 5.14
C GLY A 207 -41.34 27.93 6.15
N ASN A 208 -41.51 29.24 6.33
CA ASN A 208 -41.19 30.06 7.51
C ASN A 208 -39.74 30.25 7.98
N ALA A 209 -39.32 31.49 7.75
CA ALA A 209 -38.26 32.20 8.45
C ALA A 209 -38.44 32.13 9.99
N GLY A 210 -37.62 31.33 10.64
CA GLY A 210 -37.27 31.43 12.05
C GLY A 210 -35.85 31.95 12.17
N ILE A 211 -35.66 33.02 12.94
CA ILE A 211 -34.43 33.81 13.10
C ILE A 211 -33.27 32.92 13.60
N PRO A 212 -32.11 32.84 12.90
CA PRO A 212 -30.89 32.29 13.48
C PRO A 212 -30.28 33.33 14.43
N GLN A 213 -30.30 33.04 15.73
CA GLN A 213 -29.55 33.83 16.72
C GLN A 213 -28.04 33.57 16.58
N SER A 214 -27.33 34.66 16.25
CA SER A 214 -25.92 34.95 16.48
C SER A 214 -24.86 33.98 15.92
N ALA A 215 -24.75 33.93 14.58
CA ALA A 215 -23.44 34.05 13.96
C ALA A 215 -23.10 35.55 13.93
N ALA A 216 -22.14 35.99 14.75
CA ALA A 216 -21.73 37.39 14.78
C ALA A 216 -21.18 37.78 13.40
N TYR A 217 -21.98 38.56 12.65
CA TYR A 217 -21.58 39.25 11.44
C TYR A 217 -20.40 40.17 11.79
N ARG A 218 -19.18 39.73 11.49
CA ARG A 218 -18.02 40.62 11.45
C ARG A 218 -18.17 41.44 10.18
N SER A 219 -18.53 42.72 10.33
CA SER A 219 -18.74 43.67 9.24
C SER A 219 -17.53 43.70 8.31
N GLN A 220 -17.76 43.32 7.05
CA GLN A 220 -16.83 43.51 5.95
C GLN A 220 -16.69 45.02 5.67
N GLN A 221 -15.68 45.62 6.29
CA GLN A 221 -15.16 46.89 5.84
C GLN A 221 -14.20 46.56 4.69
N PHE A 222 -14.65 46.80 3.45
CA PHE A 222 -13.83 46.70 2.24
C PHE A 222 -12.68 47.71 2.32
N GLY A 223 -11.56 47.28 2.88
CA GLY A 223 -10.25 47.92 2.78
C GLY A 223 -9.34 47.05 1.94
N LEU A 224 -8.57 47.68 1.05
CA LEU A 224 -7.62 47.09 0.10
C LEU A 224 -6.38 46.44 0.76
N ASN A 225 -6.58 45.57 1.77
CA ASN A 225 -5.51 44.86 2.51
C ASN A 225 -5.79 43.34 2.63
N SER A 226 -6.62 42.74 1.77
CA SER A 226 -7.12 41.37 1.93
C SER A 226 -6.47 40.34 0.97
N MET A 227 -5.14 40.23 0.91
CA MET A 227 -4.52 39.12 0.16
C MET A 227 -4.22 37.87 1.00
N PHE A 228 -4.22 37.94 2.34
CA PHE A 228 -3.83 36.79 3.18
C PHE A 228 -4.74 36.65 4.39
N GLN A 229 -5.89 36.01 4.18
CA GLN A 229 -6.80 35.60 5.25
C GLN A 229 -6.40 34.20 5.75
N GLU A 230 -6.50 33.97 7.06
CA GLU A 230 -6.38 32.62 7.64
C GLU A 230 -7.51 31.71 7.12
N SER A 231 -7.17 30.45 6.85
CA SER A 231 -8.09 29.41 6.38
C SER A 231 -9.06 29.03 7.49
N MET A 232 -10.32 28.78 7.14
CA MET A 232 -11.31 28.22 8.08
C MET A 232 -11.08 26.73 8.33
N CYS A 233 -10.36 26.07 7.42
CA CYS A 233 -9.96 24.67 7.55
C CYS A 233 -8.50 24.50 7.09
N PRO A 234 -7.52 24.77 7.97
CA PRO A 234 -6.11 24.75 7.61
C PRO A 234 -5.63 23.33 7.31
N VAL A 235 -4.55 23.25 6.54
CA VAL A 235 -4.00 21.96 6.09
C VAL A 235 -2.92 21.49 7.04
N GLU A 236 -3.10 20.27 7.53
CA GLU A 236 -2.10 19.57 8.32
C GLU A 236 -1.20 18.70 7.42
N ASN A 237 0.12 18.81 7.59
CA ASN A 237 1.12 17.98 6.93
C ASN A 237 1.63 16.87 7.85
N GLY A 238 2.34 15.89 7.28
CA GLY A 238 2.89 14.77 8.05
C GLY A 238 1.86 13.70 8.43
N VAL A 239 0.63 13.82 7.88
CA VAL A 239 -0.49 12.92 8.17
C VAL A 239 -0.56 11.84 7.10
N VAL A 240 -0.78 10.60 7.53
CA VAL A 240 -0.97 9.43 6.65
C VAL A 240 -2.28 8.73 7.01
N SER A 241 -3.08 8.42 6.00
CA SER A 241 -4.33 7.69 6.14
C SER A 241 -4.08 6.21 6.40
N THR A 242 -4.80 5.65 7.37
CA THR A 242 -4.76 4.21 7.71
C THR A 242 -6.18 3.69 7.88
N ARG A 243 -6.35 2.35 7.81
CA ARG A 243 -7.63 1.67 8.08
C ARG A 243 -8.21 2.00 9.47
N TYR A 244 -7.36 2.34 10.42
CA TYR A 244 -7.74 2.55 11.83
C TYR A 244 -7.70 4.01 12.25
N GLY A 245 -7.72 4.96 11.30
CA GLY A 245 -7.62 6.39 11.56
C GLY A 245 -6.29 6.98 11.12
N SER A 246 -6.25 8.29 10.91
CA SER A 246 -5.08 8.98 10.34
C SER A 246 -4.02 9.22 11.40
N VAL A 247 -2.74 9.07 11.04
CA VAL A 247 -1.63 9.13 12.00
C VAL A 247 -0.51 10.05 11.51
N LYS A 248 0.25 10.64 12.42
CA LYS A 248 1.53 11.28 12.10
C LYS A 248 2.61 10.24 11.86
N ALA A 249 2.85 9.88 10.60
CA ALA A 249 3.81 8.83 10.26
C ALA A 249 5.25 9.17 10.69
N GLY A 250 5.62 10.46 10.63
CA GLY A 250 6.90 10.95 11.15
C GLY A 250 7.11 10.60 12.63
N VAL A 251 6.10 10.84 13.46
CA VAL A 251 6.11 10.56 14.91
C VAL A 251 6.16 9.06 15.19
N VAL A 252 5.43 8.24 14.40
CA VAL A 252 5.47 6.77 14.53
C VAL A 252 6.88 6.23 14.26
N ILE A 253 7.50 6.64 13.14
CA ILE A 253 8.86 6.20 12.77
C ILE A 253 9.90 6.72 13.77
N GLU A 254 9.70 7.92 14.31
CA GLU A 254 10.55 8.47 15.36
C GLU A 254 10.48 7.66 16.66
N GLY A 255 9.27 7.28 17.10
CA GLY A 255 9.09 6.39 18.25
C GLY A 255 9.75 5.03 18.05
N ILE A 256 9.69 4.47 16.84
CA ILE A 256 10.41 3.23 16.47
C ILE A 256 11.93 3.44 16.55
N ALA A 257 12.46 4.52 15.96
CA ALA A 257 13.90 4.84 15.99
C ALA A 257 14.40 5.02 17.43
N ALA A 258 13.66 5.77 18.25
CA ALA A 258 13.93 5.96 19.66
C ALA A 258 13.86 4.64 20.44
N GLY A 259 12.90 3.76 20.14
CA GLY A 259 12.74 2.45 20.80
C GLY A 259 13.81 1.42 20.43
N LEU A 260 14.41 1.53 19.24
CA LEU A 260 15.56 0.72 18.85
C LEU A 260 16.84 1.16 19.61
N GLN A 261 16.93 2.44 19.98
CA GLN A 261 18.04 3.00 20.76
C GLN A 261 17.56 3.87 21.93
N PRO A 262 16.86 3.30 22.93
CA PRO A 262 16.38 4.04 24.09
C PRO A 262 17.55 4.65 24.84
N GLN A 263 17.40 5.93 25.15
CA GLN A 263 18.34 6.70 25.93
C GLN A 263 17.58 7.70 26.81
N THR A 264 18.18 7.98 27.97
CA THR A 264 17.72 9.03 28.87
C THR A 264 18.84 10.05 29.01
N VAL A 265 18.57 11.30 28.63
CA VAL A 265 19.56 12.38 28.62
C VAL A 265 19.23 13.37 29.72
N SER A 266 20.24 13.82 30.48
CA SER A 266 20.02 14.84 31.51
C SER A 266 19.60 16.17 30.89
N LYS A 267 18.67 16.89 31.54
CA LYS A 267 18.16 18.20 31.08
C LYS A 267 19.29 19.19 30.80
N SER A 268 20.35 19.19 31.62
CA SER A 268 21.54 20.04 31.46
C SER A 268 22.27 19.86 30.14
N ASN A 269 22.23 18.66 29.55
CA ASN A 269 22.87 18.36 28.27
C ASN A 269 21.96 18.71 27.09
N LEU A 270 20.67 18.93 27.34
CA LEU A 270 19.68 19.28 26.33
C LEU A 270 19.50 20.79 26.19
N ILE A 271 19.88 21.58 27.19
CA ILE A 271 19.79 23.04 27.16
C ILE A 271 21.13 23.63 26.72
N ASP A 272 21.12 24.47 25.68
CA ASP A 272 22.34 25.15 25.23
C ASP A 272 22.83 26.14 26.29
N LYS A 273 24.13 26.10 26.61
CA LYS A 273 24.76 26.96 27.63
C LYS A 273 24.60 28.47 27.37
N ARG A 274 24.31 28.88 26.12
CA ARG A 274 24.03 30.28 25.76
C ARG A 274 22.63 30.72 26.21
N SER A 275 21.64 29.83 26.16
CA SER A 275 20.27 30.07 26.64
C SER A 275 20.21 30.17 28.17
N MET A 276 21.12 29.49 28.88
CA MET A 276 21.26 29.61 30.35
C MET A 276 21.69 31.01 30.83
N SER A 277 22.26 31.85 29.96
CA SER A 277 22.72 33.20 30.33
C SER A 277 21.60 34.25 30.42
N GLN A 278 20.43 33.99 29.84
CA GLN A 278 19.29 34.92 29.83
C GLN A 278 18.22 34.58 30.87
N THR A 279 18.27 33.39 31.46
CA THR A 279 17.43 32.98 32.59
C THR A 279 18.22 33.08 33.89
N SER A 280 18.07 34.18 34.62
CA SER A 280 18.79 34.44 35.87
C SER A 280 18.56 33.36 36.94
N ALA A 281 19.67 32.80 37.43
CA ALA A 281 19.98 32.47 38.83
C ALA A 281 19.02 31.65 39.74
N SER A 282 17.96 30.99 39.24
CA SER A 282 17.12 30.14 40.11
C SER A 282 16.49 28.92 39.42
N TYR A 283 17.18 28.30 38.45
CA TYR A 283 16.88 26.91 38.15
C TYR A 283 17.56 26.04 39.21
N PRO A 284 16.84 25.17 39.95
CA PRO A 284 17.48 24.26 40.88
C PRO A 284 18.37 23.32 40.07
N THR A 285 19.67 23.59 40.10
CA THR A 285 20.67 22.54 39.97
C THR A 285 20.30 21.49 41.00
N ASP A 286 19.84 20.34 40.52
CA ASP A 286 19.47 19.16 41.29
C ASP A 286 18.11 19.13 42.03
N SER A 287 17.02 19.58 41.39
CA SER A 287 15.70 19.03 41.72
C SER A 287 15.56 17.62 41.11
N VAL A 288 15.93 16.60 41.87
CA VAL A 288 15.64 15.15 41.67
C VAL A 288 15.67 14.67 40.20
N GLY A 289 16.88 14.41 39.69
CA GLY A 289 17.21 13.23 38.87
C GLY A 289 16.24 12.72 37.79
N LEU A 290 15.55 13.57 37.04
CA LEU A 290 14.73 13.15 35.89
C LEU A 290 15.35 13.69 34.60
N GLY A 291 16.03 12.80 33.88
CA GLY A 291 16.40 13.04 32.48
C GLY A 291 15.19 12.85 31.57
N VAL A 292 15.33 13.30 30.33
CA VAL A 292 14.32 13.11 29.27
C VAL A 292 14.62 11.79 28.56
N THR A 293 13.65 10.88 28.55
CA THR A 293 13.75 9.66 27.74
C THR A 293 13.31 9.94 26.31
N ASN A 294 14.13 9.53 25.33
CA ASN A 294 13.88 9.81 23.91
C ASN A 294 12.58 9.19 23.38
N THR A 295 12.17 8.00 23.82
CA THR A 295 10.92 7.36 23.37
C THR A 295 9.68 8.15 23.79
N TRP A 296 9.67 8.73 24.99
CA TRP A 296 8.58 9.58 25.45
C TRP A 296 8.58 10.92 24.70
N ALA A 297 9.76 11.56 24.59
CA ALA A 297 9.91 12.87 23.97
C ALA A 297 9.61 12.87 22.47
N SER A 298 9.94 11.80 21.76
CA SER A 298 9.62 11.62 20.33
C SER A 298 8.14 11.30 20.07
N THR A 299 7.36 11.02 21.12
CA THR A 299 5.96 10.59 20.99
C THR A 299 5.08 11.41 21.95
N LEU A 300 4.58 10.80 23.02
CA LEU A 300 3.54 11.36 23.88
C LEU A 300 3.97 12.64 24.61
N SER A 301 5.15 12.63 25.23
CA SER A 301 5.58 13.77 26.05
C SER A 301 5.99 14.97 25.20
N GLY A 302 6.42 14.73 23.96
CA GLY A 302 6.69 15.78 22.97
C GLY A 302 5.45 16.58 22.60
N GLU A 303 4.37 15.91 22.21
CA GLU A 303 3.10 16.56 21.84
C GLU A 303 2.47 17.29 23.04
N ILE A 304 2.52 16.68 24.24
CA ILE A 304 1.98 17.30 25.45
C ILE A 304 2.80 18.53 25.85
N ALA A 305 4.13 18.48 25.74
CA ALA A 305 4.98 19.62 26.06
C ALA A 305 4.69 20.84 25.19
N GLU A 306 4.42 20.65 23.88
CA GLU A 306 4.07 21.75 22.97
C GLU A 306 2.78 22.46 23.40
N VAL A 307 1.69 21.73 23.66
CA VAL A 307 0.43 22.36 24.10
C VAL A 307 0.57 23.03 25.48
N VAL A 308 1.38 22.44 26.37
CA VAL A 308 1.64 23.01 27.70
C VAL A 308 2.28 24.38 27.62
N ILE A 309 3.27 24.58 26.73
CA ILE A 309 3.98 25.87 26.64
C ILE A 309 3.26 26.88 25.71
N LEU A 310 2.53 26.41 24.69
CA LEU A 310 1.90 27.27 23.69
C LEU A 310 0.50 27.71 24.12
N GLU A 311 -0.30 26.78 24.65
CA GLU A 311 -1.69 27.06 25.03
C GLU A 311 -1.89 27.22 26.53
N GLY A 312 -1.07 26.58 27.37
CA GLY A 312 -1.18 26.72 28.83
C GLY A 312 -1.24 28.17 29.33
N PRO A 313 -0.35 29.08 28.87
CA PRO A 313 -0.40 30.49 29.26
C PRO A 313 -1.56 31.30 28.66
N THR A 314 -2.15 30.83 27.56
CA THR A 314 -3.18 31.61 26.82
C THR A 314 -4.60 31.18 27.17
N ASP A 315 -4.83 29.89 27.38
CA ASP A 315 -6.15 29.33 27.68
C ASP A 315 -6.04 28.05 28.52
N LEU A 316 -5.65 28.22 29.79
CA LEU A 316 -5.37 27.15 30.73
C LEU A 316 -6.48 26.07 30.80
N ASN A 317 -7.74 26.49 30.88
CA ASN A 317 -8.87 25.56 31.05
C ASN A 317 -9.39 25.02 29.71
N ASN A 318 -9.18 25.71 28.59
CA ASN A 318 -9.66 25.27 27.26
C ASN A 318 -8.52 24.96 26.28
N MET A 319 -7.35 24.53 26.78
CA MET A 319 -6.31 23.89 25.96
C MET A 319 -6.93 22.86 24.99
N ARG A 320 -6.62 23.03 23.71
CA ARG A 320 -7.13 22.32 22.55
C ARG A 320 -6.30 21.05 22.36
N VAL A 321 -6.84 19.96 22.88
CA VAL A 321 -6.28 18.62 22.76
C VAL A 321 -7.33 17.73 22.11
N GLY A 322 -6.94 17.05 21.03
CA GLY A 322 -7.87 16.26 20.22
C GLY A 322 -8.62 17.08 19.17
N VAL A 323 -7.96 18.07 18.55
CA VAL A 323 -8.54 18.78 17.40
C VAL A 323 -8.81 17.79 16.27
N THR A 324 -10.04 17.80 15.76
CA THR A 324 -10.49 16.89 14.72
C THR A 324 -10.21 17.45 13.32
N GLY A 325 -10.08 16.55 12.35
CA GLY A 325 -9.87 16.89 10.95
C GLY A 325 -10.34 15.80 10.00
N GLY A 326 -10.27 16.06 8.70
CA GLY A 326 -10.75 15.15 7.66
C GLY A 326 -10.01 15.29 6.34
N TRP A 327 -10.00 14.21 5.56
CA TRP A 327 -9.37 14.18 4.25
C TRP A 327 -10.25 14.81 3.16
N ASN A 328 -9.60 15.39 2.15
CA ASN A 328 -10.25 15.81 0.91
C ASN A 328 -10.95 14.63 0.18
N SER A 329 -10.34 13.44 0.23
CA SER A 329 -10.85 12.17 -0.30
C SER A 329 -10.46 11.03 0.64
N THR A 330 -11.39 10.10 0.88
CA THR A 330 -11.14 8.87 1.68
C THR A 330 -10.45 7.78 0.88
N ILE A 331 -10.44 7.87 -0.46
CA ILE A 331 -9.83 6.88 -1.36
C ILE A 331 -8.45 7.36 -1.81
N VAL A 332 -8.34 8.63 -2.23
CA VAL A 332 -7.10 9.23 -2.73
C VAL A 332 -6.72 10.42 -1.83
N PRO A 333 -6.29 10.18 -0.58
CA PRO A 333 -5.99 11.24 0.38
C PRO A 333 -4.81 12.10 -0.08
N LYS A 334 -5.01 13.43 -0.20
CA LYS A 334 -3.94 14.40 -0.54
C LYS A 334 -3.80 15.51 0.49
N TYR A 335 -4.92 15.99 1.01
CA TYR A 335 -4.99 17.09 1.98
C TYR A 335 -5.79 16.64 3.19
N TYR A 336 -5.19 16.77 4.38
CA TYR A 336 -5.87 16.63 5.65
C TYR A 336 -6.17 18.04 6.18
N PHE A 337 -7.45 18.31 6.43
CA PHE A 337 -7.94 19.61 6.85
C PHE A 337 -8.38 19.56 8.31
N LEU A 338 -7.97 20.53 9.12
CA LEU A 338 -8.39 20.67 10.50
C LEU A 338 -9.67 21.50 10.62
N ASN A 339 -10.44 21.23 11.66
CA ASN A 339 -11.61 22.05 12.04
C ASN A 339 -11.22 23.34 12.79
N ASP A 340 -9.97 23.39 13.27
CA ASP A 340 -9.43 24.51 14.02
C ASP A 340 -7.96 24.69 13.66
N GLY A 341 -7.55 25.94 13.50
CA GLY A 341 -6.24 26.34 12.98
C GLY A 341 -5.29 26.93 13.97
N LYS A 342 -5.62 26.92 15.26
CA LYS A 342 -4.79 27.59 16.25
C LYS A 342 -3.48 26.85 16.49
N ASP A 343 -2.42 27.65 16.56
CA ASP A 343 -1.09 27.18 16.85
C ASP A 343 -0.97 26.55 18.23
N GLY A 344 -0.27 25.42 18.28
CA GLY A 344 -0.01 24.69 19.52
C GLY A 344 -1.12 23.76 19.99
N ALA A 345 -2.21 23.64 19.22
CA ALA A 345 -3.22 22.62 19.47
C ALA A 345 -2.68 21.22 19.12
N VAL A 346 -3.05 20.22 19.93
CA VAL A 346 -2.75 18.81 19.67
C VAL A 346 -3.92 18.21 18.89
N THR A 347 -3.65 17.66 17.71
CA THR A 347 -4.68 17.05 16.85
C THR A 347 -4.93 15.59 17.20
N GLU A 348 -6.04 15.03 16.73
CA GLU A 348 -6.25 13.58 16.83
C GLU A 348 -5.16 12.77 16.09
N THR A 349 -4.56 13.33 15.03
CA THR A 349 -3.50 12.64 14.28
C THR A 349 -2.18 12.60 15.04
N ASP A 350 -1.88 13.66 15.81
CA ASP A 350 -0.76 13.71 16.76
C ASP A 350 -0.96 12.67 17.88
N ILE A 351 -2.16 12.61 18.46
CA ILE A 351 -2.49 11.62 19.50
C ILE A 351 -2.32 10.20 18.97
N ARG A 352 -2.91 9.89 17.81
CA ARG A 352 -2.81 8.54 17.21
C ARG A 352 -1.37 8.19 16.86
N GLY A 353 -0.62 9.11 16.24
CA GLY A 353 0.78 8.91 15.88
C GLY A 353 1.67 8.73 17.10
N GLY A 354 1.48 9.54 18.15
CA GLY A 354 2.21 9.44 19.41
C GLY A 354 1.90 8.15 20.16
N VAL A 355 0.63 7.74 20.25
CA VAL A 355 0.24 6.48 20.91
C VAL A 355 0.79 5.28 20.15
N ASP A 356 0.61 5.22 18.83
CA ASP A 356 1.10 4.12 18.00
C ASP A 356 2.64 4.06 18.04
N GLY A 357 3.30 5.21 17.90
CA GLY A 357 4.76 5.33 17.98
C GLY A 357 5.31 4.88 19.34
N PHE A 358 4.64 5.21 20.45
CA PHE A 358 5.04 4.78 21.78
C PHE A 358 4.84 3.26 21.97
N ILE A 359 3.68 2.73 21.57
CA ILE A 359 3.38 1.29 21.67
C ILE A 359 4.42 0.49 20.86
N LEU A 360 4.71 0.90 19.64
CA LEU A 360 5.71 0.26 18.78
C LEU A 360 7.10 0.40 19.38
N GLY A 361 7.53 1.62 19.73
CA GLY A 361 8.84 1.90 20.31
C GLY A 361 9.12 1.16 21.61
N ASN A 362 8.13 1.01 22.49
CA ASN A 362 8.29 0.30 23.76
C ASN A 362 8.47 -1.22 23.57
N ASN A 363 7.92 -1.79 22.50
CA ASN A 363 7.96 -3.24 22.25
C ASN A 363 8.98 -3.66 21.18
N ILE A 364 9.56 -2.71 20.42
CA ILE A 364 10.32 -3.01 19.20
C ILE A 364 11.53 -3.92 19.40
N ARG A 365 12.24 -3.80 20.53
CA ARG A 365 13.39 -4.67 20.84
C ARG A 365 12.97 -6.14 20.91
N SER A 366 11.91 -6.43 21.66
CA SER A 366 11.38 -7.79 21.79
C SER A 366 10.89 -8.36 20.45
N LEU A 367 10.28 -7.51 19.60
CA LEU A 367 9.81 -7.89 18.27
C LEU A 367 10.98 -8.15 17.31
N ASN A 368 12.02 -7.32 17.37
CA ASN A 368 13.22 -7.48 16.55
C ASN A 368 14.01 -8.73 16.96
N ASP A 369 14.15 -8.97 18.26
CA ASP A 369 14.81 -10.16 18.82
C ASP A 369 14.06 -11.44 18.44
N PHE A 370 12.72 -11.42 18.44
CA PHE A 370 11.88 -12.53 18.02
C PHE A 370 12.17 -12.99 16.58
N THR A 371 12.56 -12.07 15.69
CA THR A 371 12.90 -12.36 14.28
C THR A 371 14.40 -12.60 14.04
N GLY A 372 15.22 -12.64 15.09
CA GLY A 372 16.67 -12.69 14.96
C GLY A 372 17.25 -11.45 14.26
N SER A 373 16.71 -10.26 14.55
CA SER A 373 17.10 -8.97 13.98
C SER A 373 16.92 -8.84 12.47
N SER A 374 15.97 -9.57 11.87
CA SER A 374 15.68 -9.52 10.43
C SER A 374 14.43 -8.73 10.07
N LEU A 375 13.68 -8.22 11.06
CA LEU A 375 12.46 -7.45 10.84
C LEU A 375 12.76 -6.12 10.12
N LYS A 376 12.13 -5.91 8.96
CA LYS A 376 12.22 -4.66 8.19
C LYS A 376 11.20 -3.63 8.68
N LEU A 377 11.47 -2.32 8.46
CA LEU A 377 10.57 -1.24 8.89
C LEU A 377 9.24 -1.33 8.15
N SER A 378 9.27 -1.60 6.84
CA SER A 378 8.06 -1.74 6.04
C SER A 378 7.18 -2.92 6.48
N GLN A 379 7.79 -4.01 6.94
CA GLN A 379 7.07 -5.19 7.44
C GLN A 379 6.36 -4.89 8.76
N LEU A 380 7.04 -4.20 9.68
CA LEU A 380 6.45 -3.81 10.97
C LEU A 380 5.23 -2.90 10.77
N LEU A 381 5.37 -1.86 9.93
CA LEU A 381 4.27 -0.93 9.66
C LEU A 381 3.10 -1.62 8.97
N GLU A 382 3.37 -2.49 7.99
CA GLU A 382 2.31 -3.25 7.33
C GLU A 382 1.56 -4.15 8.32
N MET A 383 2.28 -4.93 9.13
CA MET A 383 1.67 -5.82 10.11
C MET A 383 0.83 -5.04 11.14
N TYR A 384 1.34 -3.94 11.70
CA TYR A 384 0.65 -3.17 12.74
C TYR A 384 -0.65 -2.52 12.25
N TYR A 385 -0.66 -2.01 11.02
CA TYR A 385 -1.85 -1.38 10.40
C TYR A 385 -2.71 -2.37 9.59
N SER A 386 -2.36 -3.66 9.56
CA SER A 386 -3.17 -4.73 8.95
C SER A 386 -4.25 -5.27 9.91
N GLU A 387 -5.08 -6.19 9.40
CA GLU A 387 -6.05 -6.92 10.23
C GLU A 387 -5.42 -8.00 11.10
N GLN A 388 -4.23 -8.48 10.74
CA GLN A 388 -3.53 -9.58 11.42
C GLN A 388 -2.83 -9.11 12.69
N GLY A 389 -2.24 -7.92 12.68
CA GLY A 389 -1.36 -7.45 13.74
C GLY A 389 0.04 -8.05 13.68
N VAL A 390 0.92 -7.60 14.57
CA VAL A 390 2.34 -8.00 14.60
C VAL A 390 2.49 -9.30 15.39
N PHE A 391 2.67 -10.41 14.68
CA PHE A 391 2.77 -11.80 15.22
C PHE A 391 1.57 -12.28 16.07
N ASP A 392 0.63 -11.39 16.36
CA ASP A 392 -0.57 -11.62 17.13
C ASP A 392 -1.63 -10.56 16.82
N THR A 393 -2.89 -10.99 16.81
CA THR A 393 -4.07 -10.14 16.64
C THR A 393 -4.30 -9.18 17.81
N SER A 394 -3.57 -9.34 18.91
CA SER A 394 -3.61 -8.42 20.06
C SER A 394 -2.73 -7.17 19.88
N PHE A 395 -1.82 -7.16 18.90
CA PHE A 395 -0.87 -6.07 18.67
C PHE A 395 -1.11 -5.44 17.30
N LYS A 396 -2.11 -4.55 17.21
CA LYS A 396 -2.52 -3.85 15.98
C LYS A 396 -3.16 -2.50 16.28
N GLY A 397 -3.17 -1.61 15.28
CA GLY A 397 -3.61 -0.22 15.43
C GLY A 397 -5.03 -0.04 16.01
N CYS A 398 -6.01 -0.86 15.63
CA CYS A 398 -7.36 -0.75 16.18
C CYS A 398 -7.48 -1.11 17.68
N LYS A 399 -6.47 -1.76 18.27
CA LYS A 399 -6.40 -2.05 19.71
C LYS A 399 -5.57 -1.02 20.49
N ARG A 400 -5.18 0.11 19.87
CA ARG A 400 -4.33 1.13 20.50
C ARG A 400 -4.87 1.64 21.82
N LYS A 401 -6.18 1.88 21.94
CA LYS A 401 -6.81 2.43 23.14
C LYS A 401 -6.67 1.48 24.33
N GLN A 402 -6.93 0.19 24.10
CA GLN A 402 -6.72 -0.84 25.11
C GLN A 402 -5.24 -0.89 25.55
N ARG A 403 -4.32 -0.94 24.58
CA ARG A 403 -2.88 -1.02 24.84
C ARG A 403 -2.34 0.23 25.54
N PHE A 404 -2.84 1.40 25.19
CA PHE A 404 -2.47 2.65 25.83
C PHE A 404 -2.70 2.61 27.34
N GLY A 405 -3.87 2.12 27.79
CA GLY A 405 -4.16 1.92 29.21
C GLY A 405 -3.26 0.90 29.91
N GLU A 406 -2.69 -0.06 29.17
CA GLU A 406 -1.77 -1.07 29.69
C GLU A 406 -0.31 -0.58 29.80
N VAL A 407 0.15 0.23 28.84
CA VAL A 407 1.58 0.59 28.70
C VAL A 407 1.92 2.02 29.11
N VAL A 408 0.93 2.90 29.29
CA VAL A 408 1.14 4.32 29.61
C VAL A 408 0.57 4.65 30.99
N PRO A 409 1.39 4.62 32.05
CA PRO A 409 0.96 5.07 33.37
C PRO A 409 0.95 6.60 33.45
N MET A 410 -0.15 7.14 33.98
CA MET A 410 -0.45 8.58 33.96
C MET A 410 0.57 9.43 34.71
N ASN A 411 1.07 8.93 35.85
CA ASN A 411 2.11 9.60 36.63
C ASN A 411 3.43 9.73 35.85
N LYS A 412 3.80 8.69 35.10
CA LYS A 412 5.03 8.71 34.29
C LYS A 412 4.89 9.66 33.11
N LEU A 413 3.73 9.67 32.46
CA LEU A 413 3.46 10.61 31.36
C LEU A 413 3.54 12.07 31.85
N GLN A 414 3.01 12.39 33.03
CA GLN A 414 3.13 13.72 33.63
C GLN A 414 4.60 14.11 33.87
N GLN A 415 5.39 13.21 34.47
CA GLN A 415 6.81 13.47 34.77
C GLN A 415 7.65 13.69 33.50
N GLU A 416 7.47 12.84 32.48
CA GLU A 416 8.21 12.94 31.21
C GLU A 416 7.78 14.19 30.42
N SER A 417 6.49 14.54 30.43
CA SER A 417 5.95 15.74 29.77
C SER A 417 6.45 17.01 30.42
N GLN A 418 6.47 17.07 31.75
CA GLN A 418 7.04 18.20 32.47
C GLN A 418 8.53 18.36 32.16
N SER A 419 9.29 17.26 32.25
CA SER A 419 10.74 17.28 32.03
C SER A 419 11.10 17.75 30.62
N PHE A 420 10.32 17.34 29.62
CA PHE A 420 10.53 17.79 28.25
C PHE A 420 10.03 19.22 28.00
N ALA A 421 8.92 19.64 28.63
CA ALA A 421 8.43 21.01 28.54
C ALA A 421 9.44 22.03 29.10
N GLU A 422 10.15 21.70 30.18
CA GLU A 422 11.24 22.52 30.71
C GLU A 422 12.38 22.71 29.69
N VAL A 423 12.74 21.64 28.98
CA VAL A 423 13.78 21.68 27.93
C VAL A 423 13.31 22.49 26.73
N LEU A 424 12.07 22.27 26.29
CA LEU A 424 11.48 22.95 25.14
C LEU A 424 11.35 24.46 25.38
N LEU A 425 10.99 24.88 26.60
CA LEU A 425 10.90 26.29 26.99
C LEU A 425 12.23 27.04 26.82
N ALA A 426 13.37 26.36 26.98
CA ALA A 426 14.69 26.96 26.83
C ALA A 426 15.14 27.14 25.36
N GLU A 427 14.50 26.43 24.42
CA GLU A 427 14.76 26.54 22.98
C GLU A 427 13.72 27.42 22.28
N TYR A 428 12.50 27.47 22.80
CA TYR A 428 11.40 28.23 22.22
C TYR A 428 11.44 29.72 22.65
N PRO A 429 11.35 30.68 21.72
CA PRO A 429 11.24 32.09 22.06
C PRO A 429 9.84 32.39 22.61
N THR A 430 9.65 32.21 23.91
CA THR A 430 8.37 32.48 24.56
C THR A 430 8.15 33.98 24.75
N ALA A 431 6.92 34.44 24.52
CA ALA A 431 6.50 35.80 24.84
C ALA A 431 6.28 36.03 26.35
N VAL A 432 6.32 34.95 27.14
CA VAL A 432 5.98 34.94 28.57
C VAL A 432 7.00 34.12 29.36
N HIS A 433 7.26 34.53 30.59
CA HIS A 433 8.05 33.74 31.55
C HIS A 433 7.11 32.80 32.33
N ILE A 434 7.42 31.50 32.35
CA ILE A 434 6.60 30.48 33.03
C ILE A 434 7.40 29.93 34.21
N GLU A 435 6.87 30.10 35.42
CA GLU A 435 7.44 29.51 36.64
C GLU A 435 7.14 28.00 36.75
N LEU A 436 8.01 27.26 37.43
CA LEU A 436 7.90 25.80 37.56
C LEU A 436 6.56 25.31 38.15
N PRO A 437 5.97 25.93 39.19
CA PRO A 437 4.67 25.50 39.72
C PRO A 437 3.54 25.63 38.70
N ALA A 438 3.55 26.68 37.87
CA ALA A 438 2.57 26.86 36.80
C ALA A 438 2.74 25.80 35.72
N LEU A 439 3.99 25.49 35.34
CA LEU A 439 4.29 24.44 34.37
C LEU A 439 3.78 23.06 34.81
N MET A 440 3.91 22.74 36.10
CA MET A 440 3.36 21.51 36.68
C MET A 440 1.83 21.46 36.55
N GLN A 441 1.14 22.56 36.87
CA GLN A 441 -0.31 22.65 36.75
C GLN A 441 -0.76 22.50 35.29
N PHE A 442 -0.08 23.17 34.36
CA PHE A 442 -0.40 23.13 32.93
C PHE A 442 -0.25 21.69 32.41
N THR A 443 0.85 21.03 32.79
CA THR A 443 1.11 19.63 32.43
C THR A 443 0.04 18.70 32.97
N GLN A 444 -0.39 18.87 34.21
CA GLN A 444 -1.44 18.03 34.79
C GLN A 444 -2.76 18.14 34.01
N ILE A 445 -3.18 19.36 33.66
CA ILE A 445 -4.41 19.59 32.89
C ILE A 445 -4.27 19.03 31.47
N ALA A 446 -3.14 19.28 30.80
CA ALA A 446 -2.89 18.79 29.46
C ALA A 446 -2.91 17.25 29.40
N VAL A 447 -2.29 16.58 30.37
CA VAL A 447 -2.33 15.10 30.46
C VAL A 447 -3.75 14.60 30.69
N ASN A 448 -4.53 15.19 31.60
CA ASN A 448 -5.93 14.79 31.83
C ASN A 448 -6.77 14.89 30.54
N LYS A 449 -6.58 15.99 29.79
CA LYS A 449 -7.24 16.17 28.49
C LYS A 449 -6.75 15.19 27.44
N PHE A 450 -5.46 14.89 27.41
CA PHE A 450 -4.88 13.90 26.50
C PHE A 450 -5.48 12.51 26.73
N TYR A 451 -5.59 12.05 27.99
CA TYR A 451 -6.28 10.79 28.31
C TYR A 451 -7.74 10.82 27.86
N SER A 452 -8.46 11.90 28.15
CA SER A 452 -9.86 12.07 27.73
C SER A 452 -10.00 12.05 26.20
N ALA A 453 -9.05 12.62 25.48
CA ALA A 453 -9.01 12.62 24.02
C ALA A 453 -8.71 11.23 23.46
N VAL A 454 -7.76 10.48 24.04
CA VAL A 454 -7.51 9.07 23.70
C VAL A 454 -8.77 8.23 23.91
N ASP A 455 -9.50 8.47 25.01
CA ASP A 455 -10.76 7.79 25.28
C ASP A 455 -11.87 8.16 24.29
N GLY A 456 -11.88 9.39 23.80
CA GLY A 456 -12.82 9.89 22.80
C GLY A 456 -12.51 9.50 21.35
N LEU A 457 -11.36 8.87 21.07
CA LEU A 457 -10.95 8.51 19.71
C LEU A 457 -11.97 7.59 19.04
N ARG A 458 -12.44 7.99 17.86
CA ARG A 458 -13.38 7.23 17.02
C ARG A 458 -12.64 6.30 16.06
N ASP A 459 -12.05 5.25 16.60
CA ASP A 459 -11.33 4.25 15.79
C ASP A 459 -12.32 3.36 15.06
N ALA A 460 -11.99 3.02 13.81
CA ALA A 460 -12.66 1.93 13.13
C ALA A 460 -12.56 0.68 14.02
N GLN A 461 -13.71 0.08 14.32
CA GLN A 461 -13.74 -1.13 15.14
C GLN A 461 -12.83 -2.17 14.50
N CYS A 462 -12.03 -2.87 15.30
CA CYS A 462 -11.33 -4.04 14.80
C CYS A 462 -12.38 -4.94 14.15
N GLY A 463 -12.26 -5.21 12.85
CA GLY A 463 -13.14 -6.14 12.17
C GLY A 463 -13.21 -7.44 12.99
N ARG A 464 -14.34 -8.15 12.95
CA ARG A 464 -14.50 -9.47 13.59
C ARG A 464 -13.62 -10.55 12.93
N THR A 465 -12.36 -10.26 12.62
CA THR A 465 -11.31 -11.26 12.37
C THR A 465 -10.82 -11.89 13.68
N GLU A 466 -11.76 -12.17 14.57
CA GLU A 466 -11.77 -13.43 15.33
C GLU A 466 -12.47 -14.53 14.51
N GLN A 467 -12.53 -14.39 13.17
CA GLN A 467 -12.87 -15.52 12.32
C GLN A 467 -11.79 -16.58 12.52
N ILE A 468 -12.17 -17.61 13.27
CA ILE A 468 -11.46 -18.87 13.46
C ILE A 468 -11.45 -19.57 12.09
N GLY A 469 -10.61 -19.11 11.16
CA GLY A 469 -10.59 -19.57 9.78
C GLY A 469 -9.38 -19.06 9.03
N PRO A 470 -8.89 -19.82 8.03
CA PRO A 470 -7.70 -19.41 7.34
C PRO A 470 -7.96 -18.23 6.40
N LEU A 471 -7.07 -17.23 6.41
CA LEU A 471 -7.18 -16.00 5.62
C LEU A 471 -6.70 -16.24 4.18
N SER A 472 -7.58 -16.01 3.20
CA SER A 472 -7.24 -15.98 1.78
C SER A 472 -7.16 -14.53 1.31
N LEU A 473 -6.05 -14.19 0.64
CA LEU A 473 -5.82 -12.85 0.08
C LEU A 473 -5.83 -12.93 -1.46
N PRO A 474 -6.31 -11.88 -2.14
CA PRO A 474 -6.26 -11.82 -3.59
C PRO A 474 -4.80 -11.85 -4.07
N ALA A 475 -4.53 -12.68 -5.07
CA ALA A 475 -3.21 -12.78 -5.69
C ALA A 475 -3.39 -13.15 -7.17
N VAL A 476 -3.64 -12.11 -7.98
CA VAL A 476 -3.99 -12.24 -9.41
C VAL A 476 -3.14 -11.32 -10.27
N ASP A 477 -3.05 -11.64 -11.56
CA ASP A 477 -2.61 -10.72 -12.61
C ASP A 477 -3.87 -10.05 -13.18
N LEU A 478 -4.16 -8.85 -12.68
CA LEU A 478 -5.36 -8.09 -13.01
C LEU A 478 -5.12 -7.18 -14.22
N ILE A 479 -5.82 -7.47 -15.31
CA ILE A 479 -5.84 -6.63 -16.52
C ILE A 479 -7.16 -5.86 -16.52
N VAL A 480 -7.11 -4.56 -16.24
CA VAL A 480 -8.28 -3.69 -16.25
C VAL A 480 -8.40 -3.02 -17.61
N VAL A 481 -9.54 -3.24 -18.26
CA VAL A 481 -9.90 -2.62 -19.53
C VAL A 481 -10.88 -1.49 -19.25
N ILE A 482 -10.47 -0.25 -19.52
CA ILE A 482 -11.29 0.92 -19.26
C ILE A 482 -11.68 1.65 -20.55
N ASP A 483 -12.86 2.25 -20.54
CA ASP A 483 -13.24 3.25 -21.55
C ASP A 483 -12.72 4.64 -21.14
N CYS A 484 -12.01 5.32 -22.04
CA CYS A 484 -11.55 6.70 -21.82
C CYS A 484 -12.67 7.76 -21.87
N GLY A 485 -13.95 7.36 -21.92
CA GLY A 485 -15.11 8.24 -21.81
C GLY A 485 -15.54 8.57 -20.37
N TRP A 486 -15.01 7.90 -19.35
CA TRP A 486 -15.34 8.18 -17.95
C TRP A 486 -14.81 9.55 -17.49
N GLU A 487 -15.47 10.15 -16.49
CA GLU A 487 -14.87 11.27 -15.76
C GLU A 487 -13.63 10.77 -15.00
N PHE A 488 -12.48 11.43 -15.23
CA PHE A 488 -11.20 11.00 -14.65
C PHE A 488 -11.27 10.82 -13.14
N ARG A 489 -11.94 11.74 -12.43
CA ARG A 489 -12.05 11.68 -10.97
C ARG A 489 -12.73 10.40 -10.50
N LEU A 490 -13.86 10.05 -11.12
CA LEU A 490 -14.63 8.85 -10.77
C LEU A 490 -13.85 7.57 -11.07
N ILE A 491 -13.30 7.45 -12.29
CA ILE A 491 -12.55 6.23 -12.66
C ILE A 491 -11.26 6.11 -11.87
N SER A 492 -10.60 7.23 -11.54
CA SER A 492 -9.44 7.24 -10.65
C SER A 492 -9.81 6.72 -9.26
N ASP A 493 -10.92 7.18 -8.66
CA ASP A 493 -11.36 6.69 -7.36
C ASP A 493 -11.68 5.17 -7.41
N VAL A 494 -12.38 4.71 -8.46
CA VAL A 494 -12.69 3.26 -8.65
C VAL A 494 -11.41 2.42 -8.76
N LEU A 495 -10.48 2.82 -9.62
CA LEU A 495 -9.24 2.07 -9.85
C LEU A 495 -8.31 2.12 -8.64
N SER A 496 -8.23 3.26 -7.95
CA SER A 496 -7.41 3.43 -6.74
C SER A 496 -7.92 2.54 -5.62
N TYR A 497 -9.24 2.55 -5.39
CA TYR A 497 -9.86 1.68 -4.40
C TYR A 497 -9.66 0.20 -4.74
N LEU A 498 -9.88 -0.18 -6.00
CA LEU A 498 -9.66 -1.55 -6.48
C LEU A 498 -8.21 -1.98 -6.28
N ALA A 499 -7.22 -1.17 -6.68
CA ALA A 499 -5.80 -1.47 -6.57
C ALA A 499 -5.36 -1.69 -5.11
N GLU A 500 -5.92 -0.92 -4.17
CA GLU A 500 -5.67 -1.11 -2.75
C GLU A 500 -6.33 -2.40 -2.22
N GLN A 501 -7.60 -2.66 -2.58
CA GLN A 501 -8.33 -3.83 -2.08
C GLN A 501 -7.82 -5.16 -2.65
N VAL A 502 -7.30 -5.19 -3.88
CA VAL A 502 -6.67 -6.40 -4.45
C VAL A 502 -5.20 -6.57 -4.06
N ASP A 503 -4.68 -5.71 -3.18
CA ASP A 503 -3.31 -5.73 -2.68
C ASP A 503 -2.26 -5.68 -3.82
N VAL A 504 -2.30 -4.63 -4.66
CA VAL A 504 -1.28 -4.42 -5.69
C VAL A 504 0.07 -4.16 -5.02
N SER A 505 0.89 -5.21 -4.99
CA SER A 505 2.18 -5.23 -4.30
C SER A 505 3.07 -6.34 -4.86
N ALA A 506 4.37 -6.30 -4.54
CA ALA A 506 5.33 -7.35 -4.89
C ALA A 506 4.96 -8.75 -4.34
N TYR A 507 4.05 -8.82 -3.36
CA TYR A 507 3.65 -10.04 -2.68
C TYR A 507 2.21 -10.49 -3.00
N GLY A 508 1.40 -9.60 -3.57
CA GLY A 508 -0.03 -9.80 -3.81
C GLY A 508 -0.36 -9.87 -5.30
N SER A 509 -1.13 -8.90 -5.78
CA SER A 509 -1.59 -8.83 -7.17
C SER A 509 -0.74 -7.91 -8.04
N LYS A 510 -0.75 -8.15 -9.36
CA LYS A 510 -0.23 -7.23 -10.37
C LYS A 510 -1.40 -6.53 -11.06
N ILE A 511 -1.19 -5.30 -11.50
CA ILE A 511 -2.21 -4.55 -12.25
C ILE A 511 -1.67 -4.02 -13.58
N THR A 512 -2.48 -4.13 -14.63
CA THR A 512 -2.23 -3.59 -15.96
C THR A 512 -3.46 -2.82 -16.42
N LEU A 513 -3.28 -1.62 -16.99
CA LEU A 513 -4.39 -0.84 -17.53
C LEU A 513 -4.37 -0.83 -19.06
N VAL A 514 -5.50 -1.13 -19.68
CA VAL A 514 -5.67 -1.26 -21.13
C VAL A 514 -6.84 -0.40 -21.59
N ASN A 515 -6.68 0.26 -22.74
CA ASN A 515 -7.74 1.01 -23.38
C ASN A 515 -8.76 0.05 -24.04
N GLY A 516 -10.02 0.21 -23.66
CA GLY A 516 -11.15 -0.57 -24.16
C GLY A 516 -11.56 -0.29 -25.61
N LYS A 517 -10.98 0.69 -26.30
CA LYS A 517 -11.26 0.98 -27.72
C LYS A 517 -10.33 0.27 -28.70
N ASP A 518 -9.04 0.23 -28.38
CA ASP A 518 -8.00 -0.26 -29.30
C ASP A 518 -7.12 -1.36 -28.70
N GLY A 519 -7.29 -1.68 -27.42
CA GLY A 519 -6.48 -2.67 -26.71
C GLY A 519 -5.07 -2.19 -26.37
N ALA A 520 -4.76 -0.89 -26.51
CA ALA A 520 -3.44 -0.35 -26.18
C ALA A 520 -3.21 -0.32 -24.65
N VAL A 521 -1.97 -0.58 -24.23
CA VAL A 521 -1.60 -0.50 -22.81
C VAL A 521 -1.46 0.96 -22.40
N MET A 522 -2.23 1.38 -21.40
CA MET A 522 -2.18 2.71 -20.81
C MET A 522 -1.18 2.75 -19.66
N VAL A 523 -1.21 1.73 -18.79
CA VAL A 523 -0.28 1.55 -17.68
C VAL A 523 0.29 0.15 -17.80
N ASN A 524 1.62 0.07 -17.90
CA ASN A 524 2.34 -1.20 -17.93
C ASN A 524 2.07 -2.00 -16.66
N THR A 525 2.26 -3.32 -16.76
CA THR A 525 2.10 -4.22 -15.62
C THR A 525 3.00 -3.76 -14.48
N THR A 526 2.40 -3.48 -13.33
CA THR A 526 3.11 -3.03 -12.13
C THR A 526 2.70 -3.87 -10.92
N GLU A 527 3.69 -4.17 -10.09
CA GLU A 527 3.54 -4.77 -8.74
C GLU A 527 3.73 -3.71 -7.64
N ASN A 528 3.61 -2.44 -8.03
CA ASN A 528 3.89 -1.31 -7.18
C ASN A 528 2.77 -0.28 -7.29
N ILE A 529 2.06 -0.06 -6.18
CA ILE A 529 0.94 0.88 -6.12
C ILE A 529 1.38 2.34 -6.33
N ALA A 530 2.60 2.73 -5.92
CA ALA A 530 3.12 4.07 -6.19
C ALA A 530 3.37 4.27 -7.68
N ASP A 531 3.91 3.28 -8.39
CA ASP A 531 4.11 3.34 -9.84
C ASP A 531 2.78 3.36 -10.58
N PHE A 532 1.75 2.68 -10.07
CA PHE A 532 0.39 2.78 -10.61
C PHE A 532 -0.11 4.23 -10.57
N TYR A 533 -0.01 4.92 -9.42
CA TYR A 533 -0.44 6.32 -9.28
C TYR A 533 0.36 7.30 -10.16
N GLN A 534 1.66 7.07 -10.35
CA GLN A 534 2.49 7.95 -11.19
C GLN A 534 2.13 7.82 -12.67
N ASN A 535 1.94 6.58 -13.12
CA ASN A 535 1.63 6.31 -14.51
C ASN A 535 0.17 6.63 -14.84
N PHE A 536 -0.77 6.39 -13.90
CA PHE A 536 -2.18 6.75 -14.06
C PHE A 536 -2.49 8.15 -13.49
N ASN A 537 -2.22 9.18 -14.27
CA ASN A 537 -2.49 10.57 -13.89
C ASN A 537 -3.44 11.28 -14.87
N SER A 538 -3.93 12.45 -14.47
CA SER A 538 -4.91 13.24 -15.24
C SER A 538 -4.36 13.66 -16.61
N SER A 539 -3.09 14.05 -16.69
CA SER A 539 -2.43 14.43 -17.94
C SER A 539 -2.40 13.27 -18.93
N MET A 540 -2.00 12.08 -18.48
CA MET A 540 -2.00 10.85 -19.29
C MET A 540 -3.42 10.49 -19.74
N TYR A 541 -4.39 10.54 -18.82
CA TYR A 541 -5.78 10.21 -19.14
C TYR A 541 -6.38 11.17 -20.18
N ASN A 542 -6.09 12.47 -20.06
CA ASN A 542 -6.53 13.49 -21.03
C ASN A 542 -5.92 13.30 -22.42
N MET A 543 -4.74 12.67 -22.51
CA MET A 543 -4.10 12.31 -23.78
C MET A 543 -4.67 11.02 -24.41
N CYS A 544 -5.70 10.40 -23.82
CA CYS A 544 -6.32 9.23 -24.42
C CYS A 544 -7.09 9.60 -25.70
N TYR A 545 -6.43 9.44 -26.85
CA TYR A 545 -6.96 9.81 -28.18
C TYR A 545 -8.11 8.90 -28.66
N SER A 546 -8.07 7.61 -28.32
CA SER A 546 -9.09 6.63 -28.70
C SER A 546 -10.17 6.52 -27.61
N ARG A 547 -11.26 7.29 -27.75
CA ARG A 547 -12.42 7.21 -26.84
C ARG A 547 -13.44 6.16 -27.29
N GLY A 548 -14.16 5.58 -26.33
CA GLY A 548 -15.19 4.57 -26.56
C GLY A 548 -14.76 3.16 -26.16
N PHE A 549 -15.61 2.20 -26.51
CA PHE A 549 -15.42 0.79 -26.15
C PHE A 549 -15.64 -0.10 -27.38
N ASP A 550 -14.78 -1.10 -27.57
CA ASP A 550 -14.81 -2.07 -28.66
C ASP A 550 -14.32 -3.42 -28.13
N MET A 551 -15.27 -4.19 -27.61
CA MET A 551 -14.97 -5.45 -26.95
C MET A 551 -14.33 -6.47 -27.90
N ALA A 552 -14.78 -6.52 -29.16
CA ALA A 552 -14.25 -7.44 -30.16
C ALA A 552 -12.77 -7.18 -30.42
N ARG A 553 -12.41 -5.92 -30.65
CA ARG A 553 -11.01 -5.53 -30.87
C ARG A 553 -10.16 -5.75 -29.62
N THR A 554 -10.66 -5.37 -28.44
CA THR A 554 -9.89 -5.55 -27.20
C THR A 554 -9.68 -7.02 -26.86
N LEU A 555 -10.70 -7.88 -27.02
CA LEU A 555 -10.52 -9.33 -26.84
C LEU A 555 -9.47 -9.91 -27.80
N ARG A 556 -9.46 -9.46 -29.05
CA ARG A 556 -8.44 -9.89 -30.03
C ARG A 556 -7.03 -9.50 -29.57
N GLU A 557 -6.82 -8.24 -29.19
CA GLU A 557 -5.50 -7.77 -28.74
C GLU A 557 -5.06 -8.42 -27.43
N LEU A 558 -5.97 -8.61 -26.48
CA LEU A 558 -5.69 -9.33 -25.23
C LEU A 558 -5.30 -10.78 -25.48
N LYS A 559 -5.98 -11.47 -26.41
CA LYS A 559 -5.65 -12.84 -26.78
C LYS A 559 -4.23 -12.92 -27.33
N LEU A 560 -3.89 -12.04 -28.27
CA LEU A 560 -2.54 -11.98 -28.84
C LEU A 560 -1.49 -11.78 -27.75
N ARG A 561 -1.75 -10.87 -26.80
CA ARG A 561 -0.85 -10.64 -25.67
C ARG A 561 -0.66 -11.88 -24.81
N ILE A 562 -1.76 -12.52 -24.39
CA ILE A 562 -1.72 -13.71 -23.54
C ILE A 562 -1.00 -14.87 -24.26
N GLU A 563 -1.26 -15.06 -25.54
CA GLU A 563 -0.58 -16.08 -26.35
C GLU A 563 0.93 -15.83 -26.47
N ILE A 564 1.34 -14.56 -26.65
CA ILE A 564 2.76 -14.17 -26.64
C ILE A 564 3.39 -14.46 -25.28
N GLU A 565 2.75 -14.08 -24.17
CA GLU A 565 3.23 -14.34 -22.82
C GLU A 565 3.41 -15.84 -22.56
N MET A 566 2.44 -16.67 -22.96
CA MET A 566 2.54 -18.14 -22.86
C MET A 566 3.71 -18.69 -23.67
N ASN A 567 3.93 -18.18 -24.89
CA ASN A 567 5.04 -18.62 -25.73
C ASN A 567 6.40 -18.18 -25.19
N LEU A 568 6.49 -16.99 -24.58
CA LEU A 568 7.70 -16.52 -23.91
C LEU A 568 8.03 -17.39 -22.69
N GLN A 569 7.03 -17.72 -21.87
CA GLN A 569 7.18 -18.65 -20.75
C GLN A 569 7.64 -20.04 -21.21
N ARG A 570 7.10 -20.55 -22.32
CA ARG A 570 7.59 -21.80 -22.94
C ARG A 570 9.06 -21.67 -23.36
N ARG A 571 9.43 -20.57 -24.05
CA ARG A 571 10.77 -20.33 -24.59
C ARG A 571 11.84 -20.23 -23.51
N SER A 572 11.53 -19.61 -22.37
CA SER A 572 12.48 -19.51 -21.25
C SER A 572 12.83 -20.87 -20.64
N ILE A 573 11.94 -21.86 -20.81
CA ILE A 573 12.09 -23.21 -20.23
C ILE A 573 12.74 -24.20 -21.21
N VAL A 574 12.37 -24.18 -22.49
CA VAL A 574 12.79 -25.21 -23.47
C VAL A 574 14.24 -25.02 -23.98
N GLY A 575 14.85 -23.85 -23.79
CA GLY A 575 16.24 -23.58 -24.21
C GLY A 575 16.44 -23.56 -25.73
N ARG A 576 17.61 -23.10 -26.20
CA ARG A 576 17.87 -22.77 -27.62
C ARG A 576 18.04 -23.96 -28.58
N TYR A 577 18.09 -25.21 -28.11
CA TYR A 577 18.48 -26.35 -28.96
C TYR A 577 17.33 -27.02 -29.73
N GLN A 578 16.09 -26.92 -29.24
CA GLN A 578 14.87 -27.29 -30.00
C GLN A 578 14.30 -26.13 -30.85
N GLN A 579 15.05 -25.03 -30.92
CA GLN A 579 14.63 -23.73 -31.46
C GLN A 579 14.68 -23.66 -33.00
N GLY A 580 15.53 -24.45 -33.65
CA GLY A 580 15.79 -24.31 -35.09
C GLY A 580 14.77 -24.95 -36.04
N TYR A 581 13.99 -25.92 -35.58
CA TYR A 581 13.08 -26.68 -36.45
C TYR A 581 11.64 -26.13 -36.46
N GLU A 582 11.19 -25.54 -35.36
CA GLU A 582 9.83 -24.95 -35.23
C GLU A 582 9.77 -23.49 -35.74
N ASP A 583 10.81 -22.66 -35.54
CA ASP A 583 10.89 -21.29 -36.10
C ASP A 583 10.86 -21.31 -37.65
N TYR A 584 11.38 -22.38 -38.27
CA TYR A 584 11.31 -22.58 -39.73
C TYR A 584 9.89 -22.93 -40.22
N GLN A 585 9.04 -23.49 -39.36
CA GLN A 585 7.64 -23.83 -39.67
C GLN A 585 6.69 -22.66 -39.38
N GLU A 586 6.87 -21.91 -38.28
CA GLU A 586 6.06 -20.72 -37.96
C GLU A 586 6.32 -19.56 -38.93
N SER A 587 7.57 -19.32 -39.33
CA SER A 587 7.90 -18.30 -40.34
C SER A 587 7.34 -18.60 -41.74
N ARG A 588 7.06 -19.87 -42.04
CA ARG A 588 6.45 -20.28 -43.32
C ARG A 588 4.94 -20.04 -43.36
N ASN A 589 4.27 -20.09 -42.21
CA ASN A 589 2.83 -19.82 -42.08
C ASN A 589 2.51 -18.33 -41.89
N TYR A 590 3.44 -17.52 -41.37
CA TYR A 590 3.29 -16.08 -41.15
C TYR A 590 4.12 -15.23 -42.11
N ARG A 591 4.15 -15.58 -43.40
CA ARG A 591 5.04 -14.96 -44.40
C ARG A 591 4.70 -13.51 -44.80
N ASN A 592 3.91 -12.77 -44.02
CA ASN A 592 3.49 -11.40 -44.35
C ASN A 592 3.15 -10.46 -43.18
N ASN A 593 3.50 -10.74 -41.91
CA ASN A 593 3.18 -9.81 -40.82
C ASN A 593 4.40 -9.39 -39.99
N ASP A 594 5.03 -8.28 -40.38
CA ASP A 594 5.95 -7.48 -39.56
C ASP A 594 5.33 -7.06 -38.21
N TYR A 595 3.99 -7.06 -38.13
CA TYR A 595 3.21 -6.74 -36.93
C TYR A 595 3.52 -7.65 -35.72
N TYR A 596 3.72 -8.96 -35.93
CA TYR A 596 3.93 -9.92 -34.83
C TYR A 596 5.37 -9.90 -34.30
N SER A 597 6.37 -9.75 -35.19
CA SER A 597 7.79 -9.72 -34.83
C SER A 597 8.15 -8.42 -34.08
N GLN A 598 7.60 -7.28 -34.51
CA GLN A 598 7.83 -5.98 -33.86
C GLN A 598 7.18 -5.89 -32.47
N ARG A 599 6.03 -6.54 -32.25
CA ARG A 599 5.41 -6.61 -30.91
C ARG A 599 6.13 -7.58 -29.96
N GLN A 600 6.70 -8.67 -30.46
CA GLN A 600 7.49 -9.60 -29.62
C GLN A 600 8.71 -8.92 -28.97
N SER A 601 9.37 -7.96 -29.63
CA SER A 601 10.50 -7.23 -29.02
C SER A 601 10.04 -6.25 -27.93
N THR A 602 8.87 -5.62 -28.09
CA THR A 602 8.28 -4.72 -27.07
C THR A 602 7.85 -5.47 -25.80
N TYR A 603 7.31 -6.69 -25.93
CA TYR A 603 6.89 -7.48 -24.76
C TYR A 603 8.07 -8.14 -24.03
N ARG A 604 9.22 -8.31 -24.70
CA ARG A 604 10.43 -8.90 -24.11
C ARG A 604 11.10 -8.02 -23.05
N SER A 605 10.87 -6.71 -23.09
CA SER A 605 11.40 -5.77 -22.09
C SER A 605 10.55 -5.67 -20.81
N GLN A 606 9.46 -6.45 -20.70
CA GLN A 606 8.54 -6.44 -19.54
C GLN A 606 8.72 -7.68 -18.62
N GLU A 607 9.87 -8.36 -18.69
CA GLU A 607 10.15 -9.54 -17.88
C GLU A 607 10.47 -9.16 -16.42
N THR A 608 9.51 -9.37 -15.51
CA THR A 608 9.81 -9.64 -14.09
C THR A 608 9.13 -10.94 -13.64
N SER A 609 9.99 -11.88 -13.24
CA SER A 609 9.75 -13.00 -12.31
C SER A 609 8.37 -13.67 -12.38
N GLY A 610 8.35 -14.85 -13.00
CA GLY A 610 7.18 -15.72 -13.12
C GLY A 610 6.67 -16.17 -11.75
N SER A 611 5.51 -15.63 -11.37
CA SER A 611 4.59 -16.23 -10.42
C SER A 611 3.35 -16.67 -11.20
N GLU A 612 2.91 -17.91 -10.96
CA GLU A 612 1.67 -18.48 -11.50
C GLU A 612 0.44 -17.82 -10.84
N LEU A 613 0.27 -16.52 -11.09
CA LEU A 613 -0.93 -15.79 -10.72
C LEU A 613 -2.04 -16.11 -11.72
N ALA A 614 -3.27 -16.22 -11.23
CA ALA A 614 -4.42 -16.35 -12.10
C ALA A 614 -4.64 -15.03 -12.86
N LYS A 615 -4.95 -15.11 -14.15
CA LYS A 615 -5.21 -13.91 -14.96
C LYS A 615 -6.68 -13.54 -14.86
N VAL A 616 -6.95 -12.29 -14.48
CA VAL A 616 -8.31 -11.74 -14.40
C VAL A 616 -8.39 -10.53 -15.33
N VAL A 617 -9.30 -10.58 -16.30
CA VAL A 617 -9.59 -9.44 -17.18
C VAL A 617 -10.89 -8.79 -16.71
N LEU A 618 -10.81 -7.53 -16.29
CA LEU A 618 -11.95 -6.75 -15.82
C LEU A 618 -12.32 -5.69 -16.85
N PHE A 619 -13.51 -5.78 -17.43
CA PHE A 619 -14.05 -4.77 -18.34
C PHE A 619 -14.86 -3.71 -17.60
N ILE A 620 -14.51 -2.43 -17.76
CA ILE A 620 -15.22 -1.27 -17.18
C ILE A 620 -15.68 -0.32 -18.31
N PRO A 621 -16.70 -0.70 -19.08
CA PRO A 621 -17.24 0.13 -20.16
C PRO A 621 -18.06 1.31 -19.62
N GLN A 622 -18.15 2.41 -20.37
CA GLN A 622 -18.96 3.57 -19.97
C GLN A 622 -20.48 3.30 -20.09
N PRO A 623 -21.36 4.09 -19.45
CA PRO A 623 -22.82 3.88 -19.48
C PRO A 623 -23.41 3.83 -20.90
N THR A 624 -22.94 4.69 -21.80
CA THR A 624 -23.43 4.84 -23.17
C THR A 624 -22.85 3.81 -24.15
N ALA A 625 -21.96 2.93 -23.70
CA ALA A 625 -20.98 2.28 -24.56
C ALA A 625 -21.44 1.27 -25.61
N GLY A 626 -22.69 0.98 -25.96
CA GLY A 626 -23.07 -0.10 -26.93
C GLY A 626 -22.42 -1.51 -26.79
N SER A 627 -23.17 -2.61 -26.80
CA SER A 627 -22.57 -3.96 -26.81
C SER A 627 -21.84 -4.34 -28.11
N GLY A 628 -21.75 -3.41 -29.08
CA GLY A 628 -21.30 -3.72 -30.44
C GLY A 628 -22.30 -4.64 -31.13
N ASP A 629 -23.55 -4.17 -31.29
CA ASP A 629 -24.69 -5.01 -31.69
C ASP A 629 -24.54 -5.62 -33.11
N GLY A 630 -23.57 -5.14 -33.91
CA GLY A 630 -23.19 -5.73 -35.19
C GLY A 630 -22.19 -6.90 -35.13
N GLU A 631 -21.49 -7.11 -34.01
CA GLU A 631 -20.41 -8.10 -33.87
C GLU A 631 -20.62 -9.13 -32.75
N GLY A 632 -21.82 -9.19 -32.16
CA GLY A 632 -22.12 -10.05 -31.01
C GLY A 632 -21.80 -11.54 -31.22
N TYR A 633 -21.90 -12.05 -32.45
CA TYR A 633 -21.47 -13.42 -32.77
C TYR A 633 -19.95 -13.62 -32.63
N TYR A 634 -19.14 -12.68 -33.15
CA TYR A 634 -17.68 -12.75 -33.04
C TYR A 634 -17.24 -12.68 -31.58
N VAL A 635 -17.81 -11.74 -30.81
CA VAL A 635 -17.51 -11.60 -29.37
C VAL A 635 -17.83 -12.89 -28.61
N ARG A 636 -18.99 -13.50 -28.84
CA ARG A 636 -19.35 -14.80 -28.23
C ARG A 636 -18.36 -15.90 -28.61
N SER A 637 -17.98 -15.97 -29.88
CA SER A 637 -17.01 -16.97 -30.37
C SER A 637 -15.62 -16.80 -29.72
N GLU A 638 -15.18 -15.56 -29.51
CA GLU A 638 -13.90 -15.28 -28.89
C GLU A 638 -13.93 -15.58 -27.38
N ILE A 639 -15.01 -15.23 -26.68
CA ILE A 639 -15.21 -15.62 -25.27
C ILE A 639 -15.20 -17.15 -25.12
N ASP A 640 -15.84 -17.88 -26.03
CA ASP A 640 -15.82 -19.34 -26.03
C ASP A 640 -14.41 -19.90 -26.28
N TYR A 641 -13.60 -19.21 -27.08
CA TYR A 641 -12.17 -19.53 -27.21
C TYR A 641 -11.44 -19.35 -25.88
N TYR A 642 -11.62 -18.22 -25.18
CA TYR A 642 -11.03 -18.02 -23.85
C TYR A 642 -11.39 -19.15 -22.89
N ARG A 643 -12.67 -19.54 -22.83
CA ARG A 643 -13.14 -20.60 -21.93
C ARG A 643 -12.53 -21.96 -22.23
N ARG A 644 -12.35 -22.30 -23.51
CA ARG A 644 -11.90 -23.64 -23.93
C ARG A 644 -10.39 -23.77 -24.05
N ALA A 645 -9.74 -22.71 -24.53
CA ALA A 645 -8.31 -22.69 -24.87
C ALA A 645 -7.47 -21.85 -23.90
N LEU A 646 -8.05 -21.03 -23.03
CA LEU A 646 -7.34 -20.25 -22.00
C LEU A 646 -8.06 -20.35 -20.64
N PRO A 647 -8.19 -21.57 -20.07
CA PRO A 647 -9.07 -21.86 -18.93
C PRO A 647 -8.66 -21.19 -17.61
N ASP A 648 -7.47 -20.60 -17.56
CA ASP A 648 -6.91 -19.89 -16.40
C ASP A 648 -7.11 -18.37 -16.48
N VAL A 649 -7.77 -17.89 -17.54
CA VAL A 649 -8.19 -16.50 -17.72
C VAL A 649 -9.65 -16.36 -17.27
N THR A 650 -9.89 -15.53 -16.26
CA THR A 650 -11.25 -15.20 -15.79
C THR A 650 -11.67 -13.84 -16.37
N LEU A 651 -12.81 -13.78 -17.05
CA LEU A 651 -13.38 -12.54 -17.57
C LEU A 651 -14.46 -12.03 -16.59
N LEU A 652 -14.32 -10.80 -16.13
CA LEU A 652 -15.27 -10.10 -15.25
C LEU A 652 -15.74 -8.81 -15.90
N PHE A 653 -16.98 -8.43 -15.61
CA PHE A 653 -17.62 -7.23 -16.18
C PHE A 653 -18.11 -6.32 -15.06
N PHE A 654 -17.65 -5.06 -15.07
CA PHE A 654 -18.14 -4.02 -14.17
C PHE A 654 -19.05 -3.08 -14.95
N ALA A 655 -20.32 -3.46 -15.01
CA ALA A 655 -21.31 -2.81 -15.83
C ALA A 655 -21.84 -1.54 -15.16
N PRO A 656 -22.02 -0.43 -15.90
CA PRO A 656 -22.76 0.72 -15.41
C PRO A 656 -24.26 0.40 -15.37
N ASN A 657 -24.92 0.76 -14.26
CA ASN A 657 -26.37 0.71 -14.03
C ASN A 657 -27.02 -0.69 -13.96
N SER A 658 -26.77 -1.60 -14.92
CA SER A 658 -27.47 -2.90 -15.00
C SER A 658 -26.56 -4.06 -15.40
N LYS A 659 -26.74 -5.19 -14.72
CA LYS A 659 -26.06 -6.47 -15.03
C LYS A 659 -26.49 -7.09 -16.36
N GLN A 660 -27.71 -6.79 -16.81
CA GLN A 660 -28.30 -7.42 -18.00
C GLN A 660 -27.52 -7.08 -19.28
N ARG A 661 -26.77 -5.98 -19.30
CA ARG A 661 -26.05 -5.54 -20.50
C ARG A 661 -24.91 -6.48 -20.92
N PHE A 662 -24.40 -7.30 -20.00
CA PHE A 662 -23.31 -8.26 -20.26
C PHE A 662 -23.72 -9.71 -19.96
N SER A 663 -25.02 -9.99 -19.82
CA SER A 663 -25.50 -11.33 -19.49
C SER A 663 -25.10 -12.38 -20.52
N ASP A 664 -25.07 -12.00 -21.79
CA ASP A 664 -24.73 -12.88 -22.92
C ASP A 664 -23.24 -13.25 -22.98
N TYR A 665 -22.40 -12.52 -22.26
CA TYR A 665 -20.94 -12.63 -22.30
C TYR A 665 -20.36 -13.25 -21.02
N ALA A 666 -21.06 -13.10 -19.89
CA ALA A 666 -20.70 -13.72 -18.62
C ALA A 666 -20.98 -15.22 -18.60
N VAL A 667 -20.17 -15.99 -17.83
CA VAL A 667 -20.47 -17.42 -17.57
C VAL A 667 -21.60 -17.52 -16.55
N ASN A 668 -21.51 -16.74 -15.48
CA ASN A 668 -22.56 -16.60 -14.50
C ASN A 668 -22.79 -15.12 -14.21
N VAL A 669 -23.92 -14.58 -14.67
CA VAL A 669 -24.28 -13.16 -14.52
C VAL A 669 -24.21 -12.68 -13.07
N ASN A 670 -24.55 -13.54 -12.11
CA ASN A 670 -24.55 -13.17 -10.70
C ASN A 670 -23.15 -13.12 -10.08
N LYS A 671 -22.19 -13.87 -10.63
CA LYS A 671 -20.82 -13.97 -10.12
C LYS A 671 -19.78 -13.20 -10.93
N ASP A 672 -20.04 -12.96 -12.21
CA ASP A 672 -19.05 -12.37 -13.12
C ASP A 672 -19.47 -10.98 -13.63
N VAL A 673 -20.68 -10.51 -13.29
CA VAL A 673 -21.17 -9.15 -13.61
C VAL A 673 -21.50 -8.37 -12.35
N PHE A 674 -20.85 -7.22 -12.20
CA PHE A 674 -20.95 -6.28 -11.10
C PHE A 674 -21.53 -4.96 -11.58
N VAL A 675 -22.13 -4.17 -10.68
CA VAL A 675 -22.73 -2.87 -11.02
C VAL A 675 -21.94 -1.76 -10.37
N LEU A 676 -21.47 -0.80 -11.17
CA LEU A 676 -20.83 0.41 -10.67
C LEU A 676 -21.88 1.46 -10.31
N THR A 677 -21.90 1.85 -9.04
CA THR A 677 -22.73 2.94 -8.52
C THR A 677 -21.83 4.14 -8.22
N PRO A 678 -21.86 5.21 -9.04
CA PRO A 678 -20.90 6.32 -8.91
C PRO A 678 -20.92 7.04 -7.56
N SER A 679 -22.04 7.01 -6.85
CA SER A 679 -22.19 7.62 -5.53
C SER A 679 -21.54 6.81 -4.40
N ASP A 680 -21.25 5.52 -4.62
CA ASP A 680 -20.68 4.64 -3.60
C ASP A 680 -19.73 3.61 -4.23
N VAL A 681 -18.49 4.04 -4.42
CA VAL A 681 -17.41 3.22 -5.01
C VAL A 681 -17.12 1.98 -4.16
N ALA A 682 -17.10 2.12 -2.83
CA ALA A 682 -16.72 1.03 -1.93
C ALA A 682 -17.70 -0.14 -2.02
N ASN A 683 -19.00 0.13 -1.89
CA ASN A 683 -20.04 -0.91 -1.99
C ASN A 683 -20.14 -1.51 -3.41
N SER A 684 -19.73 -0.76 -4.44
CA SER A 684 -19.69 -1.26 -5.81
C SER A 684 -18.50 -2.19 -6.08
N VAL A 685 -17.33 -1.90 -5.49
CA VAL A 685 -16.07 -2.62 -5.76
C VAL A 685 -15.87 -3.82 -4.82
N ASN A 686 -16.33 -3.77 -3.57
CA ASN A 686 -16.12 -4.86 -2.61
C ASN A 686 -16.61 -6.25 -3.10
N PRO A 687 -17.82 -6.39 -3.68
CA PRO A 687 -18.26 -7.68 -4.21
C PRO A 687 -17.39 -8.20 -5.36
N LEU A 688 -16.79 -7.29 -6.14
CA LEU A 688 -15.85 -7.63 -7.20
C LEU A 688 -14.52 -8.13 -6.61
N VAL A 689 -14.02 -7.49 -5.56
CA VAL A 689 -12.80 -7.92 -4.84
C VAL A 689 -13.01 -9.30 -4.21
N ASP A 690 -14.17 -9.53 -3.60
CA ASP A 690 -14.53 -10.85 -3.06
C ASP A 690 -14.43 -11.91 -4.17
N ARG A 691 -15.03 -11.66 -5.33
CA ARG A 691 -14.96 -12.57 -6.48
C ARG A 691 -13.53 -12.79 -7.00
N ILE A 692 -12.70 -11.76 -7.02
CA ILE A 692 -11.28 -11.85 -7.41
C ILE A 692 -10.51 -12.74 -6.42
N THR A 693 -10.80 -12.63 -5.12
CA THR A 693 -10.20 -13.46 -4.06
C THR A 693 -10.58 -14.93 -4.21
N GLU A 694 -11.75 -15.24 -4.80
CA GLU A 694 -12.17 -16.61 -5.10
C GLU A 694 -11.44 -17.25 -6.31
N VAL A 695 -10.66 -16.48 -7.08
CA VAL A 695 -9.94 -17.00 -8.25
C VAL A 695 -8.72 -17.80 -7.80
N HIS A 696 -8.66 -19.06 -8.21
CA HIS A 696 -7.63 -20.01 -7.77
C HIS A 696 -6.34 -19.83 -8.55
N LYS A 697 -5.20 -19.98 -7.88
CA LYS A 697 -3.88 -20.01 -8.52
C LYS A 697 -3.78 -21.23 -9.46
N PRO A 698 -3.44 -21.06 -10.75
CA PRO A 698 -3.40 -22.18 -11.67
C PRO A 698 -2.10 -22.99 -11.48
N ILE A 699 -2.21 -24.31 -11.57
CA ILE A 699 -1.04 -25.21 -11.72
C ILE A 699 -1.04 -25.67 -13.17
N ILE A 700 -0.06 -25.20 -13.94
CA ILE A 700 -0.03 -25.36 -15.40
C ILE A 700 1.21 -26.10 -15.88
N ASN A 701 1.11 -26.76 -17.03
CA ASN A 701 2.29 -27.14 -17.79
C ASN A 701 2.72 -25.97 -18.70
N PRO A 702 3.84 -25.28 -18.42
CA PRO A 702 4.26 -24.11 -19.18
C PRO A 702 4.84 -24.47 -20.58
N THR A 703 5.13 -25.74 -20.85
CA THR A 703 5.63 -26.16 -22.19
C THR A 703 4.54 -26.17 -23.25
N CYS A 704 3.26 -26.12 -22.85
CA CYS A 704 2.14 -26.13 -23.79
C CYS A 704 2.20 -24.94 -24.76
N GLY A 705 2.61 -23.77 -24.27
CA GLY A 705 2.51 -22.52 -25.02
C GLY A 705 1.08 -22.25 -25.51
N SER A 706 0.93 -21.26 -26.40
CA SER A 706 -0.35 -20.92 -27.00
C SER A 706 -0.91 -22.00 -27.94
N SER A 707 -0.03 -22.81 -28.55
CA SER A 707 -0.41 -23.86 -29.49
C SER A 707 -0.93 -25.13 -28.82
N TRP A 708 -0.79 -25.25 -27.49
CA TRP A 708 -1.09 -26.45 -26.72
C TRP A 708 -0.34 -27.71 -27.20
N VAL A 709 0.80 -27.52 -27.86
CA VAL A 709 1.69 -28.59 -28.35
C VAL A 709 2.93 -28.59 -27.49
N GLY A 710 3.03 -29.46 -26.50
CA GLY A 710 4.19 -29.54 -25.61
C GLY A 710 4.45 -30.96 -25.13
N VAL A 711 5.68 -31.25 -24.72
CA VAL A 711 6.03 -32.52 -24.06
C VAL A 711 5.63 -32.47 -22.57
N SER A 712 5.19 -33.59 -22.02
CA SER A 712 5.07 -33.78 -20.57
C SER A 712 6.47 -33.68 -19.96
N TYR A 713 6.71 -32.69 -19.09
CA TYR A 713 8.05 -32.38 -18.60
C TYR A 713 8.38 -32.99 -17.23
N ASN A 714 9.69 -33.18 -17.02
CA ASN A 714 10.38 -33.58 -15.79
C ASN A 714 10.22 -32.52 -14.67
N SER A 715 9.41 -32.78 -13.66
CA SER A 715 9.27 -32.02 -12.40
C SER A 715 9.54 -30.49 -12.47
N ARG A 716 8.50 -29.67 -12.65
CA ARG A 716 8.59 -28.23 -12.35
C ARG A 716 8.38 -28.03 -10.85
N GLN A 717 9.14 -27.15 -10.22
CA GLN A 717 8.96 -26.77 -8.82
C GLN A 717 8.73 -25.25 -8.70
N THR A 718 7.64 -24.86 -8.05
CA THR A 718 7.32 -23.48 -7.69
C THR A 718 7.37 -23.35 -6.18
N THR A 719 8.01 -22.29 -5.69
CA THR A 719 8.05 -21.95 -4.26
C THR A 719 6.95 -20.95 -3.95
N ALA A 720 6.27 -21.13 -2.82
CA ALA A 720 5.25 -20.20 -2.34
C ALA A 720 5.42 -19.96 -0.83
N TYR A 721 4.95 -18.81 -0.39
CA TYR A 721 5.03 -18.36 1.00
C TYR A 721 3.62 -18.14 1.53
N LEU A 722 3.33 -18.66 2.71
CA LEU A 722 2.03 -18.57 3.34
C LEU A 722 2.17 -17.85 4.67
N GLN A 723 1.38 -16.82 4.89
CA GLN A 723 1.28 -16.17 6.18
C GLN A 723 0.74 -17.11 7.27
N SER A 724 0.97 -16.77 8.54
CA SER A 724 0.34 -17.45 9.68
C SER A 724 -1.19 -17.42 9.53
N SER A 725 -1.84 -18.55 9.80
CA SER A 725 -3.28 -18.75 9.52
C SER A 725 -3.71 -18.48 8.06
N GLY A 726 -2.80 -18.42 7.09
CA GLY A 726 -3.14 -18.22 5.67
C GLY A 726 -3.60 -19.50 4.97
N ILE A 727 -4.32 -19.34 3.85
CA ILE A 727 -4.64 -20.43 2.91
C ILE A 727 -4.48 -19.99 1.47
N HIS A 728 -3.83 -20.83 0.67
CA HIS A 728 -3.78 -20.70 -0.78
C HIS A 728 -4.64 -21.77 -1.44
N TYR A 729 -5.42 -21.34 -2.44
CA TYR A 729 -6.25 -22.20 -3.27
C TYR A 729 -5.66 -22.32 -4.67
N TYR A 730 -5.57 -23.55 -5.14
CA TYR A 730 -5.01 -23.91 -6.43
C TYR A 730 -6.01 -24.69 -7.27
N ARG A 731 -5.89 -24.57 -8.59
CA ARG A 731 -6.69 -25.32 -9.56
C ARG A 731 -5.80 -25.89 -10.65
N VAL A 732 -6.00 -27.17 -10.96
CA VAL A 732 -5.43 -27.82 -12.14
C VAL A 732 -6.58 -28.01 -13.12
N HIS A 733 -6.53 -27.34 -14.27
CA HIS A 733 -7.55 -27.52 -15.30
C HIS A 733 -7.38 -28.85 -16.06
N ALA A 734 -8.49 -29.45 -16.49
CA ALA A 734 -8.50 -30.71 -17.24
C ALA A 734 -7.66 -30.69 -18.52
N ASN A 735 -7.51 -29.54 -19.17
CA ASN A 735 -6.60 -29.36 -20.32
C ASN A 735 -5.15 -29.80 -20.04
N TYR A 736 -4.73 -29.82 -18.76
CA TYR A 736 -3.39 -30.23 -18.35
C TYR A 736 -3.26 -31.71 -17.94
N PHE A 737 -4.35 -32.48 -17.90
CA PHE A 737 -4.30 -33.90 -17.50
C PHE A 737 -5.25 -34.84 -18.25
N TYR A 738 -6.10 -34.34 -19.16
CA TYR A 738 -7.16 -35.11 -19.83
C TYR A 738 -6.68 -36.41 -20.52
N LYS A 739 -5.44 -36.44 -21.03
CA LYS A 739 -4.78 -37.64 -21.58
C LYS A 739 -3.41 -37.90 -20.95
N SER A 740 -3.23 -37.46 -19.71
CA SER A 740 -2.02 -37.74 -18.96
C SER A 740 -1.95 -39.21 -18.59
N SER A 741 -0.75 -39.79 -18.71
CA SER A 741 -0.40 -41.04 -18.04
C SER A 741 0.33 -40.71 -16.74
N ASN A 742 -0.34 -40.94 -15.61
CA ASN A 742 0.24 -40.88 -14.27
C ASN A 742 0.85 -39.52 -13.86
N ALA A 743 0.09 -38.43 -14.03
CA ALA A 743 0.49 -37.13 -13.48
C ALA A 743 0.56 -37.14 -11.95
N ARG A 744 1.55 -36.45 -11.39
CA ARG A 744 1.80 -36.36 -9.96
C ARG A 744 2.01 -34.91 -9.54
N ILE A 745 1.36 -34.50 -8.46
CA ILE A 745 1.56 -33.18 -7.83
C ILE A 745 2.07 -33.44 -6.42
N ARG A 746 3.23 -32.88 -6.08
CA ARG A 746 3.88 -33.00 -4.79
C ARG A 746 3.91 -31.66 -4.08
N ILE A 747 3.44 -31.64 -2.83
CA ILE A 747 3.48 -30.46 -1.98
C ILE A 747 4.37 -30.78 -0.78
N GLN A 748 5.45 -30.02 -0.62
CA GLN A 748 6.43 -30.25 0.44
C GLN A 748 6.55 -29.00 1.31
N SER A 749 6.42 -29.20 2.62
CA SER A 749 6.67 -28.15 3.61
C SER A 749 8.15 -28.03 3.96
N GLN A 750 8.61 -26.83 4.29
CA GLN A 750 9.96 -26.54 4.75
C GLN A 750 9.98 -26.29 6.26
N GLY A 751 9.73 -27.35 7.05
CA GLY A 751 9.93 -27.34 8.51
C GLY A 751 8.71 -26.96 9.37
N VAL A 752 7.55 -26.67 8.77
CA VAL A 752 6.31 -26.30 9.47
C VAL A 752 5.16 -27.23 9.07
N PRO A 753 4.31 -27.74 9.98
CA PRO A 753 3.14 -28.52 9.57
C PRO A 753 2.19 -27.70 8.68
N LEU A 754 1.85 -28.22 7.50
CA LEU A 754 0.86 -27.66 6.58
C LEU A 754 -0.33 -28.59 6.44
N SER A 755 -1.54 -28.03 6.38
CA SER A 755 -2.74 -28.77 6.02
C SER A 755 -2.95 -28.72 4.52
N VAL A 756 -2.80 -29.85 3.84
CA VAL A 756 -3.02 -29.98 2.39
C VAL A 756 -4.30 -30.78 2.15
N CYS A 757 -5.22 -30.21 1.39
CA CYS A 757 -6.46 -30.88 1.00
C CYS A 757 -6.69 -30.81 -0.50
N TYR A 758 -7.40 -31.79 -1.05
CA TYR A 758 -7.84 -31.75 -2.45
C TYR A 758 -9.29 -32.23 -2.60
N SER A 759 -9.94 -31.79 -3.69
CA SER A 759 -11.28 -32.20 -4.09
C SER A 759 -11.47 -32.04 -5.60
N ARG A 760 -12.43 -32.76 -6.18
CA ARG A 760 -12.87 -32.59 -7.59
C ARG A 760 -14.20 -31.86 -7.74
N SER A 761 -15.03 -31.86 -6.70
CA SER A 761 -16.36 -31.22 -6.72
C SER A 761 -16.40 -29.91 -5.94
N ASN A 762 -15.63 -29.82 -4.85
CA ASN A 762 -15.57 -28.66 -3.98
C ASN A 762 -14.42 -27.76 -4.42
N PRO A 763 -14.69 -26.54 -4.93
CA PRO A 763 -13.64 -25.62 -5.30
C PRO A 763 -12.75 -25.23 -4.11
N TRP A 764 -13.30 -25.16 -2.89
CA TRP A 764 -12.62 -24.59 -1.73
C TRP A 764 -12.44 -25.64 -0.62
N PRO A 765 -11.64 -26.69 -0.82
CA PRO A 765 -11.38 -27.66 0.24
C PRO A 765 -10.74 -26.95 1.45
N ASN A 766 -11.06 -27.41 2.66
CA ASN A 766 -10.55 -26.85 3.93
C ASN A 766 -11.01 -25.41 4.29
N ALA A 767 -11.90 -24.80 3.50
CA ALA A 767 -12.56 -23.55 3.90
C ALA A 767 -13.45 -23.79 5.14
N ASN A 768 -13.70 -22.76 5.96
CA ASN A 768 -14.56 -22.87 7.16
C ASN A 768 -15.93 -23.50 6.88
N ARG A 769 -16.51 -23.27 5.70
CA ARG A 769 -17.80 -23.84 5.27
C ARG A 769 -17.74 -25.31 4.84
N THR A 770 -16.54 -25.87 4.65
CA THR A 770 -16.31 -27.18 4.02
C THR A 770 -15.50 -28.14 4.90
N ARG A 771 -15.08 -27.72 6.10
CA ARG A 771 -14.42 -28.59 7.08
C ARG A 771 -15.32 -29.78 7.40
N GLY A 772 -14.90 -30.98 7.01
CA GLY A 772 -15.64 -32.22 7.23
C GLY A 772 -16.63 -32.60 6.11
N SER A 773 -16.63 -31.91 4.97
CA SER A 773 -17.34 -32.38 3.77
C SER A 773 -16.71 -33.70 3.29
N GLY A 774 -17.52 -34.73 3.04
CA GLY A 774 -17.06 -36.06 2.63
C GLY A 774 -16.30 -36.12 1.30
N ASP A 775 -16.33 -35.04 0.51
CA ASP A 775 -15.68 -34.94 -0.81
C ASP A 775 -14.32 -34.22 -0.78
N SER A 776 -13.79 -33.93 0.42
CA SER A 776 -12.47 -33.29 0.58
C SER A 776 -11.53 -34.21 1.34
N SER A 777 -10.42 -34.60 0.69
CA SER A 777 -9.38 -35.43 1.31
C SER A 777 -8.24 -34.54 1.82
N CYS A 778 -7.99 -34.56 3.14
CA CYS A 778 -7.01 -33.71 3.82
C CYS A 778 -5.91 -34.52 4.50
N ARG A 779 -4.66 -34.04 4.45
CA ARG A 779 -3.51 -34.60 5.18
C ARG A 779 -2.62 -33.47 5.72
N GLN A 780 -2.06 -33.69 6.92
CA GLN A 780 -1.04 -32.80 7.50
C GLN A 780 0.36 -33.20 7.00
N VAL A 781 1.18 -32.21 6.67
CA VAL A 781 2.47 -32.37 5.99
C VAL A 781 3.53 -31.57 6.75
N THR A 782 4.48 -32.25 7.42
CA THR A 782 5.51 -31.61 8.26
C THR A 782 6.87 -31.48 7.56
N SER A 783 7.40 -32.58 7.04
CA SER A 783 8.70 -32.66 6.36
C SER A 783 8.67 -33.55 5.10
N GLU A 784 7.79 -34.53 5.07
CA GLU A 784 7.53 -35.37 3.89
C GLU A 784 6.79 -34.59 2.80
N SER A 785 6.92 -35.00 1.55
CA SER A 785 6.08 -34.47 0.47
C SER A 785 4.74 -35.20 0.43
N TYR A 786 3.64 -34.45 0.38
CA TYR A 786 2.33 -35.00 0.02
C TYR A 786 2.22 -35.17 -1.50
N GLU A 787 2.12 -36.40 -1.98
CA GLU A 787 1.95 -36.71 -3.40
C GLU A 787 0.47 -37.00 -3.71
N LEU A 788 -0.13 -36.13 -4.52
CA LEU A 788 -1.40 -36.36 -5.18
C LEU A 788 -1.13 -37.00 -6.55
N ARG A 789 -1.55 -38.26 -6.70
CA ARG A 789 -1.49 -38.98 -7.97
C ARG A 789 -2.80 -38.78 -8.72
N ILE A 790 -2.71 -38.35 -9.97
CA ILE A 790 -3.84 -38.29 -10.91
C ILE A 790 -3.85 -39.62 -11.66
N PRO A 791 -4.87 -40.48 -11.45
CA PRO A 791 -4.96 -41.77 -12.13
C PRO A 791 -5.02 -41.65 -13.66
N ASP A 792 -4.73 -42.76 -14.33
CA ASP A 792 -5.04 -42.90 -15.75
C ASP A 792 -6.57 -42.96 -15.92
N GLU A 793 -7.12 -42.38 -16.99
CA GLU A 793 -8.57 -42.39 -17.31
C GLU A 793 -9.51 -41.62 -16.35
N VAL A 794 -9.00 -40.57 -15.72
CA VAL A 794 -9.75 -39.67 -14.81
C VAL A 794 -10.91 -38.91 -15.47
N CYS A 795 -10.87 -38.77 -16.80
CA CYS A 795 -11.86 -38.09 -17.61
C CYS A 795 -12.44 -39.06 -18.63
N SER A 796 -13.73 -39.40 -18.49
CA SER A 796 -14.47 -40.22 -19.47
C SER A 796 -15.22 -39.38 -20.51
N ASP A 797 -15.26 -38.05 -20.34
CA ASP A 797 -15.95 -37.13 -21.24
C ASP A 797 -15.30 -37.05 -22.63
N VAL A 798 -16.06 -36.64 -23.64
CA VAL A 798 -15.57 -36.48 -25.03
C VAL A 798 -14.63 -35.28 -25.17
N TYR A 799 -14.80 -34.26 -24.32
CA TYR A 799 -14.01 -33.04 -24.37
C TYR A 799 -13.38 -32.71 -23.01
N ALA A 800 -12.14 -32.21 -23.03
CA ALA A 800 -11.41 -31.90 -21.80
C ALA A 800 -12.09 -30.86 -20.91
N TYR A 801 -12.75 -29.85 -21.48
CA TYR A 801 -13.43 -28.81 -20.70
C TYR A 801 -14.67 -29.30 -19.94
N GLN A 802 -15.18 -30.51 -20.23
CA GLN A 802 -16.29 -31.13 -19.51
C GLN A 802 -15.82 -31.89 -18.26
N CYS A 803 -14.55 -32.29 -18.24
CA CYS A 803 -13.98 -33.01 -17.12
C CYS A 803 -13.75 -32.09 -15.92
N LEU A 804 -14.13 -32.56 -14.73
CA LEU A 804 -13.97 -31.80 -13.49
C LEU A 804 -12.48 -31.56 -13.16
N PRO A 805 -12.10 -30.31 -12.83
CA PRO A 805 -10.73 -29.98 -12.45
C PRO A 805 -10.36 -30.54 -11.07
N TYR A 806 -9.08 -30.45 -10.72
CA TYR A 806 -8.63 -30.68 -9.34
C TYR A 806 -8.49 -29.34 -8.62
N TYR A 807 -9.10 -29.26 -7.44
CA TYR A 807 -8.94 -28.15 -6.51
C TYR A 807 -8.08 -28.58 -5.33
N ILE A 808 -7.11 -27.75 -4.97
CA ILE A 808 -6.13 -28.06 -3.91
C ILE A 808 -6.04 -26.84 -2.99
N SER A 809 -6.03 -27.07 -1.69
CA SER A 809 -5.79 -26.03 -0.68
C SER A 809 -4.54 -26.37 0.14
N VAL A 810 -3.71 -25.36 0.39
CA VAL A 810 -2.58 -25.44 1.32
C VAL A 810 -2.80 -24.39 2.42
N ALA A 811 -2.95 -24.83 3.66
CA ALA A 811 -3.21 -23.97 4.80
C ALA A 811 -2.11 -24.05 5.87
N ALA A 812 -1.72 -22.90 6.39
CA ALA A 812 -0.82 -22.76 7.52
C ALA A 812 -1.58 -23.02 8.84
N PRO A 813 -0.89 -23.46 9.89
CA PRO A 813 -1.50 -23.66 11.19
C PRO A 813 -1.97 -22.33 11.78
N SER A 814 -3.04 -22.37 12.57
CA SER A 814 -3.67 -21.19 13.17
C SER A 814 -3.07 -20.78 14.52
N SER A 815 -2.22 -21.60 15.12
CA SER A 815 -1.59 -21.35 16.42
C SER A 815 -0.30 -20.56 16.27
N LYS A 816 -0.05 -19.61 17.19
CA LYS A 816 1.26 -18.98 17.38
C LYS A 816 2.34 -20.06 17.46
N MET A 817 3.19 -20.12 16.45
CA MET A 817 4.31 -21.03 16.43
C MET A 817 5.53 -20.34 17.09
N GLY A 818 6.37 -21.11 17.79
CA GLY A 818 7.46 -20.57 18.62
C GLY A 818 8.63 -19.94 17.86
N SER A 819 9.41 -19.09 18.54
CA SER A 819 10.49 -18.25 17.99
C SER A 819 11.65 -18.99 17.30
N SER A 820 11.87 -20.28 17.60
CA SER A 820 12.96 -21.07 17.02
C SER A 820 12.70 -21.55 15.59
N ASN A 821 11.48 -21.38 15.07
CA ASN A 821 11.05 -21.92 13.78
C ASN A 821 10.84 -20.85 12.70
N PHE A 822 11.07 -19.56 12.99
CA PHE A 822 10.80 -18.45 12.06
C PHE A 822 12.01 -17.58 11.83
N ALA A 823 12.44 -17.56 10.58
CA ALA A 823 12.80 -16.31 9.93
C ALA A 823 12.72 -16.55 8.43
N CYS A 824 11.60 -16.18 7.82
CA CYS A 824 11.56 -16.02 6.37
C CYS A 824 12.43 -14.79 6.04
N ARG A 825 13.70 -15.04 5.72
CA ARG A 825 14.72 -13.99 5.46
C ARG A 825 14.89 -13.68 3.97
N GLU A 826 14.18 -14.40 3.12
CA GLU A 826 14.20 -14.24 1.68
C GLU A 826 13.44 -12.95 1.30
N ASN A 827 13.81 -12.30 0.20
CA ASN A 827 13.19 -11.02 -0.19
C ASN A 827 11.73 -11.19 -0.64
N GLU A 828 11.38 -12.41 -1.04
CA GLU A 828 10.06 -12.90 -1.43
C GLU A 828 9.10 -13.04 -0.23
N CYS A 829 9.62 -12.98 1.01
CA CYS A 829 8.83 -13.02 2.23
C CYS A 829 8.19 -11.65 2.51
N ARG A 830 6.84 -11.59 2.49
CA ARG A 830 6.09 -10.41 2.93
C ARG A 830 6.30 -10.13 4.43
N TYR A 831 6.24 -11.19 5.25
CA TYR A 831 6.42 -11.12 6.71
C TYR A 831 7.47 -12.14 7.18
N PRO A 832 8.18 -11.88 8.28
CA PRO A 832 9.23 -12.78 8.75
C PRO A 832 8.71 -14.10 9.35
N ASP A 833 7.41 -14.18 9.67
CA ASP A 833 6.73 -15.39 10.17
C ASP A 833 6.05 -16.21 9.05
N MET A 834 6.28 -15.88 7.77
CA MET A 834 5.74 -16.65 6.66
C MET A 834 6.36 -18.06 6.57
N VAL A 835 5.52 -19.02 6.21
CA VAL A 835 5.86 -20.42 5.99
C VAL A 835 6.19 -20.66 4.52
N LYS A 836 7.38 -21.18 4.25
CA LYS A 836 7.81 -21.58 2.91
C LYS A 836 7.34 -23.00 2.59
N TYR A 837 6.80 -23.20 1.40
CA TYR A 837 6.49 -24.52 0.86
C TYR A 837 6.73 -24.57 -0.64
N THR A 838 6.85 -25.78 -1.17
CA THR A 838 7.07 -25.97 -2.61
C THR A 838 6.00 -26.87 -3.19
N ILE A 839 5.53 -26.50 -4.37
CA ILE A 839 4.66 -27.32 -5.21
C ILE A 839 5.51 -27.79 -6.37
N SER A 840 5.55 -29.10 -6.61
CA SER A 840 6.13 -29.65 -7.83
C SER A 840 5.15 -30.55 -8.55
N HIS A 841 5.24 -30.62 -9.87
CA HIS A 841 4.38 -31.50 -10.66
C HIS A 841 5.13 -32.18 -11.80
N ASP A 842 4.71 -33.40 -12.12
CA ASP A 842 5.27 -34.28 -13.15
C ASP A 842 4.12 -34.90 -13.97
N GLY A 843 4.34 -35.15 -15.26
CA GLY A 843 3.39 -35.84 -16.13
C GLY A 843 2.16 -35.06 -16.59
N LEU A 844 2.06 -33.74 -16.31
CA LEU A 844 0.99 -32.90 -16.87
C LEU A 844 1.14 -32.79 -18.40
N THR A 845 0.05 -33.00 -19.13
CA THR A 845 0.00 -32.97 -20.60
C THR A 845 -0.52 -31.64 -21.14
N CYS A 846 -0.51 -31.48 -22.46
CA CYS A 846 -1.04 -30.31 -23.15
C CYS A 846 -2.17 -30.77 -24.06
N TYR A 847 -3.40 -30.38 -23.74
CA TYR A 847 -4.56 -30.71 -24.55
C TYR A 847 -5.48 -29.50 -24.73
N SER A 848 -5.82 -29.18 -25.98
CA SER A 848 -6.84 -28.19 -26.32
C SER A 848 -7.90 -28.82 -27.21
N CYS A 849 -9.17 -28.50 -26.92
CA CYS A 849 -10.30 -28.94 -27.73
C CYS A 849 -10.49 -28.09 -29.01
N VAL A 850 -9.76 -26.99 -29.16
CA VAL A 850 -9.82 -26.14 -30.36
C VAL A 850 -8.82 -26.67 -31.36
N ILE A 851 -9.16 -27.79 -32.02
CA ILE A 851 -8.48 -28.18 -33.25
C ILE A 851 -8.72 -27.01 -34.21
N LYS A 852 -7.67 -26.25 -34.57
CA LYS A 852 -7.72 -25.44 -35.80
C LYS A 852 -8.05 -26.45 -36.89
N ALA A 853 -9.30 -26.49 -37.32
CA ALA A 853 -9.71 -27.38 -38.37
C ALA A 853 -8.94 -26.96 -39.61
N PHE A 854 -7.79 -27.59 -39.85
CA PHE A 854 -7.22 -27.66 -41.17
C PHE A 854 -8.20 -28.53 -41.95
N ALA A 855 -9.24 -27.89 -42.49
CA ALA A 855 -10.05 -28.52 -43.50
C ALA A 855 -9.06 -28.92 -44.60
N SER A 856 -8.83 -30.23 -44.71
CA SER A 856 -7.98 -30.79 -45.74
C SER A 856 -8.43 -30.18 -47.07
N PRO A 857 -7.54 -29.58 -47.88
CA PRO A 857 -7.92 -29.04 -49.18
C PRO A 857 -8.68 -30.06 -50.02
N LEU A 858 -8.38 -31.35 -49.85
CA LEU A 858 -9.10 -32.47 -50.47
C LEU A 858 -10.55 -32.60 -50.00
N LEU A 859 -10.88 -32.36 -48.74
CA LEU A 859 -12.26 -32.41 -48.23
C LEU A 859 -13.08 -31.21 -48.70
N ILE A 860 -12.47 -30.02 -48.82
CA ILE A 860 -13.12 -28.84 -49.39
C ILE A 860 -13.37 -29.05 -50.88
N VAL A 861 -12.37 -29.54 -51.62
CA VAL A 861 -12.50 -29.87 -53.04
C VAL A 861 -13.55 -30.97 -53.24
N ALA A 862 -13.57 -32.02 -52.40
CA ALA A 862 -14.58 -33.07 -52.46
C ALA A 862 -16.00 -32.53 -52.18
N ALA A 863 -16.15 -31.63 -51.20
CA ALA A 863 -17.45 -31.00 -50.91
C ALA A 863 -17.91 -30.08 -52.06
N ILE A 864 -17.01 -29.33 -52.68
CA ILE A 864 -17.30 -28.49 -53.86
C ILE A 864 -17.67 -29.35 -55.07
N ILE A 865 -17.00 -30.49 -55.27
CA ILE A 865 -17.34 -31.45 -56.34
C ILE A 865 -18.71 -32.08 -56.09
N LEU A 866 -19.01 -32.49 -54.86
CA LEU A 866 -20.31 -33.08 -54.50
C LEU A 866 -21.46 -32.08 -54.66
N LEU A 867 -21.25 -30.80 -54.34
CA LEU A 867 -22.21 -29.73 -54.57
C LEU A 867 -22.43 -29.42 -56.05
N ARG A 868 -21.43 -29.68 -56.91
CA ARG A 868 -21.57 -29.55 -58.37
C ARG A 868 -22.25 -30.74 -59.05
N ILE A 869 -22.34 -31.89 -58.40
CA ILE A 869 -23.01 -33.09 -58.95
C ILE A 869 -24.53 -33.04 -58.68
N GLN A 870 -25.01 -32.12 -57.85
CA GLN A 870 -26.44 -31.92 -57.56
C GLN A 870 -27.13 -30.81 -58.38
N TYR A 871 -26.46 -30.24 -59.38
CA TYR A 871 -27.05 -29.29 -60.34
C TYR A 871 -26.94 -29.76 -61.78
#